data_AF-A0A1I7F0C4-F1
#
_entry.id   AF-A0A1I7F0C4-F1
#
_cell.length_a   1.000
_cell.length_b   1.000
_cell.length_c   1.000
_cell.angle_alpha   90.00
_cell.angle_beta   90.00
_cell.angle_gamma   90.00
#
_symmetry.space_group_name_H-M   'P 1'
#
loop_
_entity.id
_entity.type
_entity.pdbx_description
1 polymer ?
#
loop_
_entity_poly.entity_id
_entity_poly.type
_entity_poly.pdbx_seq_one_letter_code
_entity_poly.pdbx_strand_id
1 'polypeptide(L)'
;MAKAFVGHSFTDDDKKLVLSVTEFLEAFKGSNPAFVWVHAEGARPEDIVDKVLPMLRSCDIFIGICSKKERVATSSSFRSALWNKKLQVIEESSLQWKTSDWIIQEIAIAREREMRLILLLEVGVRAPGGLHGNVEYIQFQRDNMSNAYLRLTQMLGAILVQAPPPQISDVAAPEHSQTGEAPKSTDESPLSAPKATWEAIDYEMALFHAILFEDDEYLQTVNEAFSASELSKRENGFSRWEARKEYSLLILDKGGSFVNLEKMVNQHRTDHAMVSMLARAVSHFNDDRGAIKLHEEAAIAATKAGSVGAAARSLATAVELCCKVKDEVEARRIMSLLAALPATDTDVRDARLRATALMAKFKGHPLLRIAALEYQVALAPSDADKRFALAYAYSEADDVPATLLHYLAIPDARRNDTAWNNLGVARQSLKLSVLAIEAFNTAEQKGNTLSMSNLALAYLKAGFYSEAEAMCKKGLEGPDPHDNLPSTFAQIKGARIDEKKQEESAIEEAEPRSRLMKELGRGMLDPLPDLVSTQWMGPECPLTLMRIGDQIELRGQYEQQPNALFRALGGLASTDTYDLIVKGTLYGRAAVGTIERKKKGETTTSTALALGLHGPSDALILFADDARSIGVVENPGKNEKKFKIDVVSNA
;
A
#
# COMPACT_ATOMS: atom_id res chain seq x y z
N MET A 1 12.18 -7.11 38.76
CA MET A 1 11.81 -5.78 39.31
C MET A 1 10.80 -5.21 38.33
N ALA A 2 9.59 -4.89 38.77
CA ALA A 2 8.54 -4.42 37.87
C ALA A 2 8.70 -2.91 37.66
N LYS A 3 8.95 -2.48 36.43
CA LYS A 3 9.11 -1.05 36.11
C LYS A 3 7.91 -0.50 35.36
N ALA A 4 7.28 0.54 35.90
CA ALA A 4 6.12 1.18 35.30
C ALA A 4 6.47 2.53 34.63
N PHE A 5 5.88 2.78 33.47
CA PHE A 5 5.78 4.10 32.89
C PHE A 5 4.38 4.66 33.13
N VAL A 6 4.28 5.87 33.66
CA VAL A 6 3.00 6.55 33.90
C VAL A 6 2.78 7.58 32.82
N GLY A 7 1.83 7.31 31.93
CA GLY A 7 1.34 8.26 30.94
C GLY A 7 0.28 9.15 31.57
N HIS A 8 0.43 10.47 31.48
CA HIS A 8 -0.57 11.43 31.94
C HIS A 8 -0.58 12.72 31.10
N SER A 9 -1.64 13.51 31.23
CA SER A 9 -1.69 14.83 30.60
C SER A 9 -0.77 15.83 31.29
N PHE A 10 -0.19 16.77 30.53
CA PHE A 10 0.67 17.85 31.04
C PHE A 10 -0.08 19.16 31.30
N THR A 11 -1.40 19.12 31.22
CA THR A 11 -2.26 20.29 31.35
C THR A 11 -2.46 20.68 32.82
N ASP A 12 -2.55 21.98 33.10
CA ASP A 12 -2.59 22.50 34.48
C ASP A 12 -3.80 22.00 35.29
N ASP A 13 -4.93 21.72 34.63
CA ASP A 13 -6.15 21.17 35.22
C ASP A 13 -6.00 19.72 35.70
N ASP A 14 -5.03 18.98 35.16
CA ASP A 14 -4.69 17.62 35.62
C ASP A 14 -3.61 17.59 36.69
N LYS A 15 -2.94 18.70 36.96
CA LYS A 15 -1.79 18.75 37.88
C LYS A 15 -2.11 18.17 39.25
N LYS A 16 -3.30 18.46 39.81
CA LYS A 16 -3.74 17.91 41.12
C LYS A 16 -3.99 16.41 41.07
N LEU A 17 -4.62 15.92 39.99
CA LEU A 17 -4.90 14.51 39.79
C LEU A 17 -3.61 13.72 39.61
N VAL A 18 -2.73 14.20 38.72
CA VAL A 18 -1.41 13.60 38.47
C VAL A 18 -0.61 13.57 39.75
N LEU A 19 -0.53 14.69 40.48
CA LEU A 19 0.18 14.75 41.76
C LEU A 19 -0.36 13.68 42.72
N SER A 20 -1.67 13.60 42.91
CA SER A 20 -2.28 12.60 43.79
C SER A 20 -1.94 11.16 43.40
N VAL A 21 -1.96 10.83 42.09
CA VAL A 21 -1.60 9.49 41.60
C VAL A 21 -0.10 9.23 41.78
N THR A 22 0.76 10.21 41.51
CA THR A 22 2.22 10.05 41.68
C THR A 22 2.63 9.94 43.14
N GLU A 23 2.00 10.69 44.05
CA GLU A 23 2.20 10.56 45.50
C GLU A 23 1.78 9.18 45.99
N PHE A 24 0.64 8.67 45.50
CA PHE A 24 0.21 7.30 45.77
C PHE A 24 1.24 6.26 45.28
N LEU A 25 1.75 6.40 44.04
CA LEU A 25 2.73 5.47 43.48
C LEU A 25 4.08 5.53 44.23
N GLU A 26 4.49 6.70 44.70
CA GLU A 26 5.70 6.85 45.51
C GLU A 26 5.53 6.20 46.90
N ALA A 27 4.37 6.37 47.53
CA ALA A 27 4.04 5.66 48.79
C ALA A 27 3.98 4.13 48.58
N PHE A 28 3.41 3.67 47.47
CA PHE A 28 3.37 2.26 47.09
C PHE A 28 4.77 1.68 46.88
N LYS A 29 5.64 2.40 46.17
CA LYS A 29 7.07 2.08 46.00
C LYS A 29 7.82 2.00 47.33
N GLY A 30 7.55 2.92 48.26
CA GLY A 30 8.11 2.89 49.61
C GLY A 30 7.76 1.62 50.39
N SER A 31 6.59 1.04 50.13
CA SER A 31 6.14 -0.23 50.74
C SER A 31 6.50 -1.47 49.92
N ASN A 32 6.89 -1.31 48.65
CA ASN A 32 7.19 -2.40 47.70
C ASN A 32 8.47 -2.10 46.90
N PRO A 33 9.67 -2.39 47.44
CA PRO A 33 10.95 -2.05 46.80
C PRO A 33 11.18 -2.71 45.42
N ALA A 34 10.43 -3.77 45.10
CA ALA A 34 10.50 -4.45 43.80
C ALA A 34 9.75 -3.70 42.68
N PHE A 35 9.02 -2.64 43.01
CA PHE A 35 8.32 -1.77 42.08
C PHE A 35 9.04 -0.43 41.94
N VAL A 36 9.29 -0.02 40.70
CA VAL A 36 9.83 1.30 40.37
C VAL A 36 8.98 1.91 39.26
N TRP A 37 8.88 3.23 39.25
CA TRP A 37 8.07 3.92 38.26
C TRP A 37 8.76 5.20 37.77
N VAL A 38 8.43 5.58 36.55
CA VAL A 38 8.87 6.81 35.90
C VAL A 38 7.70 7.42 35.15
N HIS A 39 7.76 8.72 34.90
CA HIS A 39 6.80 9.41 34.04
C HIS A 39 7.54 10.48 33.24
N ALA A 40 6.92 11.00 32.18
CA ALA A 40 7.52 12.07 31.41
C ALA A 40 7.40 13.42 32.16
N GLU A 41 8.42 14.26 32.06
CA GLU A 41 8.43 15.64 32.58
C GLU A 41 8.21 16.64 31.42
N GLY A 42 7.68 17.85 31.72
CA GLY A 42 7.29 18.88 30.74
C GLY A 42 8.38 19.34 29.74
N ALA A 43 7.95 20.12 28.75
CA ALA A 43 8.65 20.40 27.49
C ALA A 43 10.11 20.92 27.62
N ARG A 44 11.02 20.29 26.87
CA ARG A 44 12.34 20.79 26.48
C ARG A 44 12.41 20.81 24.94
N PRO A 45 13.25 21.65 24.31
CA PRO A 45 13.29 21.84 22.86
C PRO A 45 14.04 20.70 22.15
N GLU A 46 13.55 19.48 22.30
CA GLU A 46 14.07 18.25 21.69
C GLU A 46 12.90 17.47 21.08
N ASP A 47 13.17 16.70 20.02
CA ASP A 47 12.13 15.95 19.31
C ASP A 47 11.48 14.92 20.23
N ILE A 48 10.15 14.82 20.18
CA ILE A 48 9.34 14.05 21.13
C ILE A 48 9.69 12.56 21.11
N VAL A 49 10.03 12.07 19.91
CA VAL A 49 10.46 10.71 19.61
C VAL A 49 11.74 10.35 20.39
N ASP A 50 12.62 11.32 20.62
CA ASP A 50 13.94 11.09 21.25
C ASP A 50 13.87 11.07 22.78
N LYS A 51 12.81 11.58 23.40
CA LYS A 51 12.67 11.68 24.87
C LYS A 51 11.86 10.55 25.50
N VAL A 52 10.69 10.27 24.93
CA VAL A 52 9.67 9.41 25.58
C VAL A 52 9.85 7.94 25.21
N LEU A 53 10.25 7.65 23.96
CA LEU A 53 10.47 6.29 23.50
C LEU A 53 11.59 5.54 24.26
N PRO A 54 12.75 6.15 24.59
CA PRO A 54 13.78 5.48 25.39
C PRO A 54 13.34 5.15 26.82
N MET A 55 12.53 6.01 27.45
CA MET A 55 12.01 5.78 28.80
C MET A 55 11.02 4.61 28.82
N LEU A 56 10.07 4.60 27.87
CA LEU A 56 9.12 3.52 27.65
C LEU A 56 9.80 2.18 27.32
N ARG A 57 10.97 2.17 26.65
CA ARG A 57 11.70 0.93 26.29
C ARG A 57 12.18 0.14 27.51
N SER A 58 12.32 0.79 28.65
CA SER A 58 12.85 0.19 29.87
C SER A 58 11.77 -0.27 30.87
N CYS A 59 10.49 -0.18 30.50
CA CYS A 59 9.36 -0.45 31.40
C CYS A 59 8.55 -1.67 30.94
N ASP A 60 7.99 -2.41 31.90
CA ASP A 60 7.16 -3.61 31.65
C ASP A 60 5.66 -3.36 31.85
N ILE A 61 5.32 -2.23 32.49
CA ILE A 61 3.96 -1.84 32.85
C ILE A 61 3.71 -0.43 32.34
N PHE A 62 2.53 -0.22 31.76
CA PHE A 62 2.06 1.12 31.41
C PHE A 62 0.85 1.46 32.26
N ILE A 63 0.91 2.59 32.96
CA ILE A 63 -0.19 3.14 33.75
C ILE A 63 -0.68 4.39 33.05
N GLY A 64 -1.86 4.33 32.42
CA GLY A 64 -2.44 5.45 31.69
C GLY A 64 -3.48 6.19 32.52
N ILE A 65 -3.28 7.49 32.76
CA ILE A 65 -4.29 8.36 33.39
C ILE A 65 -5.18 8.96 32.29
N CYS A 66 -6.34 8.35 32.08
CA CYS A 66 -7.31 8.74 31.06
C CYS A 66 -8.35 9.69 31.64
N SER A 67 -7.97 10.96 31.74
CA SER A 67 -8.80 12.04 32.27
C SER A 67 -9.66 12.71 31.19
N LYS A 68 -10.68 13.46 31.57
CA LYS A 68 -11.48 14.28 30.62
C LYS A 68 -10.61 15.39 30.04
N LYS A 69 -10.31 15.32 28.75
CA LYS A 69 -9.47 16.33 28.08
C LYS A 69 -10.14 16.96 26.90
N GLU A 70 -10.61 16.15 25.97
CA GLU A 70 -11.13 16.63 24.70
C GLU A 70 -12.57 16.17 24.55
N ARG A 71 -13.42 17.06 24.03
CA ARG A 71 -14.77 16.68 23.60
C ARG A 71 -14.70 16.25 22.14
N VAL A 72 -15.19 15.05 21.86
CA VAL A 72 -15.23 14.49 20.50
C VAL A 72 -16.60 13.96 20.18
N ALA A 73 -16.89 13.88 18.89
CA ALA A 73 -18.09 13.22 18.40
C ALA A 73 -17.83 12.56 17.06
N THR A 74 -18.76 11.69 16.68
CA THR A 74 -18.79 11.09 15.36
C THR A 74 -19.16 12.13 14.31
N SER A 75 -18.62 11.99 13.10
CA SER A 75 -18.89 12.91 11.98
C SER A 75 -20.39 13.09 11.71
N SER A 76 -21.19 12.04 11.90
CA SER A 76 -22.66 12.06 11.77
C SER A 76 -23.38 12.91 12.82
N SER A 77 -22.73 13.25 13.93
CA SER A 77 -23.30 14.07 15.00
C SER A 77 -23.09 15.57 14.76
N PHE A 78 -22.18 15.92 13.85
CA PHE A 78 -21.97 17.29 13.44
C PHE A 78 -23.01 17.65 12.39
N ARG A 79 -23.80 18.68 12.69
CA ARG A 79 -24.78 19.24 11.78
C ARG A 79 -24.30 20.61 11.36
N SER A 80 -24.66 21.05 10.17
CA SER A 80 -24.34 22.42 9.76
C SER A 80 -25.13 23.39 10.63
N ALA A 81 -24.49 24.46 11.13
CA ALA A 81 -25.19 25.50 11.85
C ALA A 81 -26.25 26.13 10.95
N LEU A 82 -27.45 26.35 11.47
CA LEU A 82 -28.60 26.89 10.70
C LEU A 82 -28.31 28.24 10.01
N TRP A 83 -27.25 28.96 10.40
CA TRP A 83 -26.95 30.32 9.94
C TRP A 83 -25.56 30.46 9.29
N ASN A 84 -24.75 29.39 9.27
CA ASN A 84 -23.42 29.36 8.64
C ASN A 84 -22.94 27.91 8.47
N LYS A 85 -23.02 27.34 7.26
CA LYS A 85 -22.65 25.93 7.05
C LYS A 85 -21.14 25.66 6.96
N LYS A 86 -20.30 26.69 7.14
CA LYS A 86 -18.87 26.49 7.49
C LYS A 86 -18.68 26.23 8.98
N LEU A 87 -19.66 26.56 9.82
CA LEU A 87 -19.69 26.17 11.22
C LEU A 87 -20.47 24.87 11.34
N GLN A 88 -19.82 23.86 11.90
CA GLN A 88 -20.52 22.66 12.33
C GLN A 88 -20.96 22.85 13.78
N VAL A 89 -22.26 22.77 14.00
CA VAL A 89 -22.85 22.69 15.34
C VAL A 89 -23.02 21.25 15.72
N ILE A 90 -22.89 21.00 17.00
CA ILE A 90 -23.09 19.69 17.56
C ILE A 90 -23.92 19.85 18.82
N GLU A 91 -24.93 19.00 18.96
CA GLU A 91 -25.67 18.91 20.21
C GLU A 91 -24.71 18.45 21.30
N GLU A 92 -24.69 19.16 22.44
CA GLU A 92 -23.76 18.85 23.53
C GLU A 92 -23.92 17.41 24.05
N SER A 93 -25.14 16.86 23.99
CA SER A 93 -25.44 15.45 24.30
C SER A 93 -24.70 14.45 23.41
N SER A 94 -24.28 14.86 22.21
CA SER A 94 -23.52 14.05 21.26
C SER A 94 -22.01 14.15 21.45
N LEU A 95 -21.54 15.09 22.28
CA LEU A 95 -20.14 15.23 22.63
C LEU A 95 -19.75 14.26 23.76
N GLN A 96 -18.87 13.32 23.44
CA GLN A 96 -18.26 12.42 24.40
C GLN A 96 -16.90 12.97 24.85
N TRP A 97 -16.55 12.78 26.12
CA TRP A 97 -15.19 13.06 26.56
C TRP A 97 -14.24 11.96 26.06
N LYS A 98 -13.08 12.35 25.54
CA LYS A 98 -11.92 11.47 25.40
C LYS A 98 -10.75 11.99 26.23
N THR A 99 -9.82 11.10 26.56
CA THR A 99 -8.51 11.48 27.08
C THR A 99 -7.68 12.17 26.00
N SER A 100 -6.60 12.85 26.39
CA SER A 100 -5.74 13.56 25.45
C SER A 100 -5.16 12.61 24.39
N ASP A 101 -5.03 13.09 23.15
CA ASP A 101 -4.46 12.30 22.05
C ASP A 101 -3.07 11.75 22.37
N TRP A 102 -2.29 12.50 23.16
CA TRP A 102 -1.01 12.07 23.71
C TRP A 102 -1.08 10.72 24.44
N ILE A 103 -2.06 10.57 25.34
CA ILE A 103 -2.26 9.35 26.12
C ILE A 103 -2.73 8.20 25.24
N ILE A 104 -3.54 8.49 24.22
CA ILE A 104 -3.98 7.47 23.26
C ILE A 104 -2.77 6.93 22.47
N GLN A 105 -1.84 7.79 22.07
CA GLN A 105 -0.59 7.39 21.41
C GLN A 105 0.30 6.55 22.34
N GLU A 106 0.48 6.97 23.59
CA GLU A 106 1.29 6.20 24.56
C GLU A 106 0.68 4.83 24.87
N ILE A 107 -0.65 4.72 24.97
CA ILE A 107 -1.36 3.44 25.10
C ILE A 107 -1.11 2.56 23.88
N ALA A 108 -1.15 3.13 22.66
CA ALA A 108 -0.87 2.38 21.44
C ALA A 108 0.57 1.84 21.42
N ILE A 109 1.55 2.67 21.78
CA ILE A 109 2.97 2.27 21.89
C ILE A 109 3.16 1.20 22.96
N ALA A 110 2.52 1.33 24.12
CA ALA A 110 2.59 0.34 25.19
C ALA A 110 2.00 -1.01 24.76
N ARG A 111 0.90 -0.99 23.99
CA ARG A 111 0.27 -2.20 23.46
C ARG A 111 1.12 -2.87 22.37
N GLU A 112 1.69 -2.10 21.45
CA GLU A 112 2.63 -2.59 20.42
C GLU A 112 3.82 -3.33 21.05
N ARG A 113 4.21 -2.92 22.26
CA ARG A 113 5.30 -3.54 23.03
C ARG A 113 4.86 -4.61 24.01
N GLU A 114 3.60 -5.04 23.95
CA GLU A 114 3.03 -6.06 24.82
C GLU A 114 3.18 -5.75 26.33
N MET A 115 3.23 -4.47 26.70
CA MET A 115 3.30 -4.04 28.09
C MET A 115 2.00 -4.37 28.83
N ARG A 116 2.10 -4.64 30.14
CA ARG A 116 0.90 -4.80 30.98
C ARG A 116 0.23 -3.44 31.17
N LEU A 117 -1.01 -3.32 30.69
CA LEU A 117 -1.76 -2.06 30.71
C LEU A 117 -2.62 -1.97 31.99
N ILE A 118 -2.50 -0.85 32.70
CA ILE A 118 -3.44 -0.44 33.75
C ILE A 118 -3.96 0.94 33.36
N LEU A 119 -5.26 1.04 33.06
CA LEU A 119 -5.85 2.30 32.61
C LEU A 119 -6.79 2.84 33.68
N LEU A 120 -6.42 3.98 34.27
CA LEU A 120 -7.30 4.76 35.13
C LEU A 120 -8.21 5.57 34.21
N LEU A 121 -9.51 5.28 34.19
CA LEU A 121 -10.47 5.92 33.30
C LEU A 121 -11.42 6.82 34.09
N GLU A 122 -11.41 8.12 33.83
CA GLU A 122 -12.31 9.06 34.48
C GLU A 122 -13.75 8.78 34.05
N VAL A 123 -14.70 8.75 34.99
CA VAL A 123 -16.12 8.48 34.69
C VAL A 123 -16.65 9.46 33.66
N GLY A 124 -17.16 8.93 32.55
CA GLY A 124 -17.68 9.70 31.41
C GLY A 124 -16.69 9.92 30.28
N VAL A 125 -15.43 9.48 30.43
CA VAL A 125 -14.46 9.39 29.33
C VAL A 125 -14.71 8.11 28.55
N ARG A 126 -14.84 8.21 27.22
CA ARG A 126 -14.93 7.05 26.34
C ARG A 126 -13.65 6.23 26.42
N ALA A 127 -13.77 4.90 26.34
CA ALA A 127 -12.60 4.02 26.34
C ALA A 127 -11.64 4.37 25.18
N PRO A 128 -10.35 4.59 25.44
CA PRO A 128 -9.39 4.95 24.41
C PRO A 128 -9.15 3.80 23.41
N GLY A 129 -9.02 4.14 22.12
CA GLY A 129 -8.39 3.28 21.11
C GLY A 129 -9.22 2.16 20.48
N GLY A 130 -10.54 2.08 20.70
CA GLY A 130 -11.36 0.99 20.12
C GLY A 130 -10.79 -0.40 20.45
N LEU A 131 -10.10 -0.52 21.59
CA LEU A 131 -9.28 -1.65 21.95
C LEU A 131 -10.17 -2.90 22.09
N HIS A 132 -10.29 -3.70 21.04
CA HIS A 132 -10.87 -5.04 21.14
C HIS A 132 -9.86 -5.95 21.86
N GLY A 133 -10.23 -6.40 23.07
CA GLY A 133 -9.41 -7.24 23.96
C GLY A 133 -9.74 -7.07 25.45
N ASN A 134 -9.23 -7.97 26.30
CA ASN A 134 -9.42 -7.97 27.76
C ASN A 134 -8.56 -6.90 28.48
N VAL A 135 -8.86 -5.61 28.29
CA VAL A 135 -8.21 -4.52 29.04
C VAL A 135 -9.12 -4.09 30.19
N GLU A 136 -8.66 -4.27 31.43
CA GLU A 136 -9.41 -3.85 32.62
C GLU A 136 -9.22 -2.33 32.86
N TYR A 137 -10.32 -1.60 32.95
CA TYR A 137 -10.33 -0.17 33.26
C TYR A 137 -10.65 0.06 34.74
N ILE A 138 -9.80 0.80 35.44
CA ILE A 138 -10.10 1.27 36.79
C ILE A 138 -10.82 2.60 36.68
N GLN A 139 -12.13 2.60 36.91
CA GLN A 139 -12.89 3.85 36.90
C GLN A 139 -12.54 4.74 38.10
N PHE A 140 -12.45 6.05 37.87
CA PHE A 140 -12.22 7.04 38.94
C PHE A 140 -13.04 8.31 38.77
N GLN A 141 -13.24 9.04 39.87
CA GLN A 141 -13.78 10.39 39.88
C GLN A 141 -12.76 11.30 40.59
N ARG A 142 -12.53 12.52 40.08
CA ARG A 142 -11.48 13.43 40.59
C ARG A 142 -11.63 13.74 42.08
N ASP A 143 -12.87 13.85 42.54
CA ASP A 143 -13.19 14.19 43.94
C ASP A 143 -13.18 12.96 44.86
N ASN A 144 -13.04 11.73 44.32
CA ASN A 144 -12.99 10.50 45.09
C ASN A 144 -12.15 9.40 44.40
N MET A 145 -10.87 9.37 44.72
CA MET A 145 -9.90 8.40 44.18
C MET A 145 -9.79 7.10 45.00
N SER A 146 -10.46 7.00 46.15
CA SER A 146 -10.25 5.92 47.13
C SER A 146 -10.43 4.51 46.53
N ASN A 147 -11.52 4.32 45.76
CA ASN A 147 -11.80 3.04 45.10
C ASN A 147 -10.79 2.74 43.98
N ALA A 148 -10.37 3.77 43.24
CA ALA A 148 -9.38 3.63 42.19
C ALA A 148 -8.01 3.23 42.75
N TYR A 149 -7.59 3.83 43.87
CA TYR A 149 -6.36 3.45 44.56
C TYR A 149 -6.41 2.05 45.16
N LEU A 150 -7.55 1.62 45.71
CA LEU A 150 -7.72 0.24 46.17
C LEU A 150 -7.54 -0.76 45.02
N ARG A 151 -8.21 -0.53 43.89
CA ARG A 151 -8.09 -1.37 42.68
C ARG A 151 -6.68 -1.34 42.09
N LEU A 152 -6.05 -0.16 42.04
CA LEU A 152 -4.69 0.00 41.55
C LEU A 152 -3.69 -0.77 42.43
N THR A 153 -3.87 -0.72 43.75
CA THR A 153 -3.09 -1.52 44.72
C THR A 153 -3.26 -3.01 44.45
N GLN A 154 -4.50 -3.48 44.23
CA GLN A 154 -4.79 -4.89 43.93
C GLN A 154 -4.14 -5.35 42.62
N MET A 155 -4.25 -4.56 41.55
CA MET A 155 -3.66 -4.89 40.25
C MET A 155 -2.14 -4.90 40.32
N LEU A 156 -1.53 -3.87 40.92
CA LEU A 156 -0.08 -3.83 41.12
C LEU A 156 0.41 -4.97 42.02
N GLY A 157 -0.32 -5.28 43.09
CA GLY A 157 -0.05 -6.43 43.95
C GLY A 157 -0.13 -7.76 43.20
N ALA A 158 -1.17 -7.97 42.39
CA ALA A 158 -1.33 -9.18 41.57
C ALA A 158 -0.22 -9.31 40.52
N ILE A 159 0.16 -8.22 39.87
CA ILE A 159 1.29 -8.13 38.92
C ILE A 159 2.62 -8.49 39.56
N LEU A 160 2.77 -8.20 40.86
CA LEU A 160 3.93 -8.58 41.66
C LEU A 160 3.85 -10.04 42.17
N VAL A 161 2.66 -10.65 42.21
CA VAL A 161 2.40 -11.97 42.84
C VAL A 161 2.10 -13.10 41.84
N GLN A 162 1.58 -12.85 40.64
CA GLN A 162 1.05 -13.89 39.72
C GLN A 162 1.37 -13.69 38.22
N ALA A 163 1.85 -14.77 37.60
CA ALA A 163 1.51 -15.22 36.24
C ALA A 163 0.06 -15.82 36.23
N PRO A 164 -0.64 -15.96 35.08
CA PRO A 164 -2.10 -15.72 34.87
C PRO A 164 -3.03 -16.95 35.14
N PRO A 165 -4.37 -16.89 34.88
CA PRO A 165 -5.47 -15.94 35.20
C PRO A 165 -6.74 -16.70 35.78
N PRO A 166 -8.01 -16.17 35.89
CA PRO A 166 -8.97 -15.91 34.76
C PRO A 166 -10.08 -14.80 34.97
N GLN A 167 -10.99 -14.74 33.97
CA GLN A 167 -12.01 -13.77 33.48
C GLN A 167 -13.27 -13.41 34.33
N ILE A 168 -14.05 -12.36 33.93
CA ILE A 168 -15.53 -12.35 33.55
C ILE A 168 -16.29 -10.97 33.74
N SER A 169 -17.12 -10.62 32.73
CA SER A 169 -18.43 -9.88 32.67
C SER A 169 -18.63 -8.35 32.52
N ASP A 170 -19.48 -8.02 31.51
CA ASP A 170 -20.15 -6.76 31.11
C ASP A 170 -21.24 -6.21 32.06
N VAL A 171 -21.50 -4.88 32.07
CA VAL A 171 -22.82 -4.25 32.33
C VAL A 171 -22.97 -2.87 31.62
N ALA A 172 -24.22 -2.57 31.21
CA ALA A 172 -24.77 -1.52 30.35
C ALA A 172 -24.87 -0.05 30.90
N ALA A 173 -25.21 0.86 29.96
CA ALA A 173 -25.43 2.32 30.05
C ALA A 173 -26.65 2.77 30.90
N PRO A 174 -26.82 4.09 31.20
CA PRO A 174 -27.84 4.88 30.47
C PRO A 174 -27.63 6.43 30.37
N GLU A 175 -28.68 7.09 29.84
CA GLU A 175 -28.90 8.39 29.17
C GLU A 175 -28.97 9.68 30.04
N HIS A 176 -28.82 10.87 29.41
CA HIS A 176 -29.87 11.90 29.14
C HIS A 176 -29.47 13.40 29.21
N SER A 177 -30.09 14.17 28.30
CA SER A 177 -30.67 15.53 28.44
C SER A 177 -29.88 16.84 28.20
N GLN A 178 -30.62 17.76 27.58
CA GLN A 178 -30.26 18.99 26.84
C GLN A 178 -30.26 20.28 27.70
N THR A 179 -29.59 21.34 27.20
CA THR A 179 -30.09 22.71 26.89
C THR A 179 -29.11 23.84 27.26
N GLY A 180 -28.92 24.83 26.36
CA GLY A 180 -28.32 26.13 26.68
C GLY A 180 -27.75 26.91 25.48
N GLU A 181 -28.32 28.10 25.20
CA GLU A 181 -28.10 28.99 24.06
C GLU A 181 -26.73 29.71 24.00
N ALA A 182 -26.35 30.12 22.77
CA ALA A 182 -25.14 30.88 22.43
C ALA A 182 -25.43 32.32 21.96
N PRO A 183 -24.46 33.26 22.04
CA PRO A 183 -24.47 34.51 21.28
C PRO A 183 -23.45 34.55 20.12
N LYS A 184 -23.79 35.32 19.07
CA LYS A 184 -23.16 35.44 17.74
C LYS A 184 -22.00 36.46 17.67
N SER A 185 -21.06 36.25 16.73
CA SER A 185 -20.39 37.32 15.96
C SER A 185 -19.96 36.86 14.56
N THR A 186 -19.84 37.84 13.67
CA THR A 186 -19.94 37.80 12.19
C THR A 186 -18.59 37.82 11.46
N ASP A 187 -18.43 37.00 10.41
CA ASP A 187 -17.79 37.42 9.14
C ASP A 187 -18.11 36.47 7.97
N GLU A 188 -18.24 37.03 6.77
CA GLU A 188 -19.12 36.54 5.69
C GLU A 188 -18.59 35.34 4.88
N SER A 189 -19.48 34.35 4.71
CA SER A 189 -19.32 33.08 4.00
C SER A 189 -20.32 33.00 2.83
N PRO A 190 -20.08 32.22 1.76
CA PRO A 190 -21.03 32.00 0.64
C PRO A 190 -22.39 31.39 1.03
N LEU A 191 -22.59 31.15 2.32
CA LEU A 191 -23.80 30.66 2.98
C LEU A 191 -24.54 31.77 3.74
N SER A 192 -24.26 33.02 3.39
CA SER A 192 -25.08 34.14 3.83
C SER A 192 -26.49 34.02 3.25
N ALA A 193 -27.48 34.55 3.94
CA ALA A 193 -28.82 34.73 3.37
C ALA A 193 -28.72 35.39 1.97
N PRO A 194 -29.61 35.03 1.02
CA PRO A 194 -29.59 35.60 -0.32
C PRO A 194 -29.49 37.13 -0.30
N LYS A 195 -28.52 37.67 -1.04
CA LYS A 195 -28.26 39.12 -1.08
C LYS A 195 -28.68 39.69 -2.43
N ALA A 196 -29.10 40.95 -2.44
CA ALA A 196 -29.42 41.66 -3.68
C ALA A 196 -28.22 41.77 -4.65
N THR A 197 -26.99 41.58 -4.17
CA THR A 197 -25.75 41.61 -4.95
C THR A 197 -25.35 40.25 -5.53
N TRP A 198 -26.10 39.19 -5.26
CA TRP A 198 -25.79 37.85 -5.77
C TRP A 198 -25.89 37.80 -7.30
N GLU A 199 -24.90 37.17 -7.91
CA GLU A 199 -24.93 36.80 -9.32
C GLU A 199 -25.64 35.45 -9.50
N ALA A 200 -25.95 35.10 -10.75
CA ALA A 200 -26.64 33.85 -11.06
C ALA A 200 -25.90 32.62 -10.49
N ILE A 201 -24.56 32.63 -10.53
CA ILE A 201 -23.74 31.52 -10.01
C ILE A 201 -23.88 31.34 -8.49
N ASP A 202 -24.05 32.43 -7.74
CA ASP A 202 -24.20 32.37 -6.28
C ASP A 202 -25.52 31.69 -5.91
N TYR A 203 -26.61 32.08 -6.59
CA TYR A 203 -27.90 31.43 -6.45
C TYR A 203 -27.84 29.95 -6.85
N GLU A 204 -27.20 29.62 -7.98
CA GLU A 204 -27.07 28.23 -8.44
C GLU A 204 -26.26 27.36 -7.46
N MET A 205 -25.21 27.90 -6.85
CA MET A 205 -24.43 27.22 -5.81
C MET A 205 -25.25 27.02 -4.54
N ALA A 206 -26.00 28.04 -4.11
CA ALA A 206 -26.87 27.96 -2.94
C ALA A 206 -27.99 26.93 -3.13
N LEU A 207 -28.59 26.88 -4.33
CA LEU A 207 -29.58 25.89 -4.73
C LEU A 207 -29.02 24.47 -4.69
N PHE A 208 -27.87 24.24 -5.35
CA PHE A 208 -27.23 22.93 -5.37
C PHE A 208 -26.88 22.46 -3.96
N HIS A 209 -26.35 23.35 -3.11
CA HIS A 209 -26.09 23.06 -1.71
C HIS A 209 -27.37 22.70 -0.95
N ALA A 210 -28.45 23.46 -1.13
CA ALA A 210 -29.70 23.21 -0.42
C ALA A 210 -30.24 21.80 -0.75
N ILE A 211 -30.20 21.41 -2.02
CA ILE A 211 -30.64 20.09 -2.48
C ILE A 211 -29.71 18.98 -1.97
N LEU A 212 -28.39 19.15 -2.08
CA LEU A 212 -27.40 18.14 -1.69
C LEU A 212 -27.51 17.75 -0.20
N PHE A 213 -27.81 18.73 0.65
CA PHE A 213 -27.93 18.54 2.10
C PHE A 213 -29.37 18.47 2.60
N GLU A 214 -30.35 18.36 1.70
CA GLU A 214 -31.79 18.24 2.01
C GLU A 214 -32.30 19.34 2.96
N ASP A 215 -31.84 20.57 2.71
CA ASP A 215 -32.20 21.76 3.49
C ASP A 215 -33.35 22.51 2.79
N ASP A 216 -34.56 21.98 2.95
CA ASP A 216 -35.77 22.46 2.28
C ASP A 216 -36.12 23.91 2.63
N GLU A 217 -35.86 24.33 3.87
CA GLU A 217 -36.12 25.70 4.33
C GLU A 217 -35.18 26.70 3.65
N TYR A 218 -33.88 26.37 3.56
CA TYR A 218 -32.94 27.19 2.82
C TYR A 218 -33.21 27.15 1.31
N LEU A 219 -33.60 25.99 0.77
CA LEU A 219 -34.01 25.85 -0.63
C LEU A 219 -35.18 26.79 -0.97
N GLN A 220 -36.20 26.83 -0.13
CA GLN A 220 -37.33 27.75 -0.29
C GLN A 220 -36.87 29.20 -0.24
N THR A 221 -36.05 29.56 0.74
CA THR A 221 -35.50 30.92 0.89
C THR A 221 -34.72 31.36 -0.35
N VAL A 222 -33.86 30.50 -0.90
CA VAL A 222 -33.09 30.77 -2.12
C VAL A 222 -34.00 30.92 -3.34
N ASN A 223 -35.03 30.08 -3.47
CA ASN A 223 -36.00 30.15 -4.56
C ASN A 223 -36.81 31.46 -4.54
N GLU A 224 -37.30 31.86 -3.37
CA GLU A 224 -38.05 33.12 -3.20
C GLU A 224 -37.17 34.33 -3.51
N ALA A 225 -35.94 34.32 -3.00
CA ALA A 225 -34.98 35.40 -3.25
C ALA A 225 -34.56 35.49 -4.72
N PHE A 226 -34.35 34.36 -5.41
CA PHE A 226 -34.09 34.38 -6.84
C PHE A 226 -35.29 34.92 -7.60
N SER A 227 -36.50 34.46 -7.27
CA SER A 227 -37.75 34.88 -7.92
C SER A 227 -37.97 36.39 -7.81
N ALA A 228 -37.62 36.99 -6.68
CA ALA A 228 -37.70 38.44 -6.45
C ALA A 228 -36.58 39.27 -7.12
N SER A 229 -35.50 38.63 -7.58
CA SER A 229 -34.33 39.31 -8.14
C SER A 229 -34.56 39.86 -9.56
N GLU A 230 -33.68 40.75 -10.01
CA GLU A 230 -33.66 41.18 -11.42
C GLU A 230 -33.22 40.07 -12.38
N LEU A 231 -32.57 39.01 -11.87
CA LEU A 231 -32.12 37.86 -12.67
C LEU A 231 -33.31 37.02 -13.17
N SER A 232 -34.34 36.84 -12.35
CA SER A 232 -35.55 36.09 -12.73
C SER A 232 -36.34 36.78 -13.85
N LYS A 233 -36.26 38.12 -13.91
CA LYS A 233 -36.97 38.97 -14.89
C LYS A 233 -36.27 39.07 -16.25
N ARG A 234 -35.01 38.61 -16.35
CA ARG A 234 -34.30 38.53 -17.64
C ARG A 234 -34.98 37.52 -18.56
N GLU A 235 -34.71 37.62 -19.85
CA GLU A 235 -35.24 36.67 -20.84
C GLU A 235 -34.93 35.22 -20.42
N ASN A 236 -35.98 34.42 -20.27
CA ASN A 236 -35.94 33.03 -19.78
C ASN A 236 -35.32 32.83 -18.38
N GLY A 237 -35.09 33.89 -17.59
CA GLY A 237 -34.38 33.82 -16.30
C GLY A 237 -35.06 32.88 -15.29
N PHE A 238 -36.36 33.05 -15.08
CA PHE A 238 -37.15 32.16 -14.23
C PHE A 238 -37.21 30.72 -14.76
N SER A 239 -37.45 30.53 -16.06
CA SER A 239 -37.49 29.19 -16.67
C SER A 239 -36.15 28.45 -16.56
N ARG A 240 -35.03 29.16 -16.74
CA ARG A 240 -33.68 28.61 -16.60
C ARG A 240 -33.39 28.19 -15.16
N TRP A 241 -33.86 28.96 -14.18
CA TRP A 241 -33.76 28.63 -12.77
C TRP A 241 -34.54 27.36 -12.41
N GLU A 242 -35.80 27.27 -12.83
CA GLU A 242 -36.62 26.10 -12.58
C GLU A 242 -36.03 24.84 -13.25
N ALA A 243 -35.53 24.97 -14.48
CA ALA A 243 -34.80 23.90 -15.15
C ALA A 243 -33.52 23.50 -14.41
N ARG A 244 -32.77 24.46 -13.84
CA ARG A 244 -31.57 24.18 -13.05
C ARG A 244 -31.91 23.45 -11.75
N LYS A 245 -33.01 23.79 -11.10
CA LYS A 245 -33.52 23.09 -9.91
C LYS A 245 -33.89 21.65 -10.22
N GLU A 246 -34.73 21.42 -11.23
CA GLU A 246 -35.11 20.08 -11.68
C GLU A 246 -33.89 19.24 -12.09
N TYR A 247 -32.96 19.84 -12.84
CA TYR A 247 -31.69 19.20 -13.20
C TYR A 247 -30.87 18.79 -11.96
N SER A 248 -30.75 19.67 -10.96
CA SER A 248 -29.97 19.42 -9.74
C SER A 248 -30.59 18.31 -8.89
N LEU A 249 -31.92 18.26 -8.81
CA LEU A 249 -32.65 17.18 -8.14
C LEU A 249 -32.44 15.82 -8.84
N LEU A 250 -32.39 15.81 -10.18
CA LEU A 250 -32.15 14.59 -10.96
C LEU A 250 -30.74 14.03 -10.76
N ILE A 251 -29.69 14.86 -10.90
CA ILE A 251 -28.31 14.38 -10.82
C ILE A 251 -27.85 14.00 -9.40
N LEU A 252 -28.59 14.43 -8.38
CA LEU A 252 -28.35 14.08 -6.98
C LEU A 252 -29.29 12.97 -6.48
N ASP A 253 -30.11 12.40 -7.38
CA ASP A 253 -31.11 11.37 -7.08
C ASP A 253 -32.08 11.78 -5.94
N LYS A 254 -32.47 13.06 -5.89
CA LYS A 254 -33.37 13.67 -4.89
C LYS A 254 -34.79 13.89 -5.40
N GLY A 255 -35.23 13.11 -6.39
CA GLY A 255 -36.63 13.08 -6.84
C GLY A 255 -37.05 14.13 -7.88
N GLY A 256 -36.13 14.67 -8.68
CA GLY A 256 -36.46 15.57 -9.79
C GLY A 256 -37.28 14.91 -10.90
N SER A 257 -37.95 15.71 -11.72
CA SER A 257 -38.78 15.23 -12.84
C SER A 257 -38.13 15.46 -14.19
N PHE A 258 -37.68 14.36 -14.82
CA PHE A 258 -37.12 14.39 -16.17
C PHE A 258 -38.13 14.96 -17.19
N VAL A 259 -39.40 14.56 -17.09
CA VAL A 259 -40.48 15.03 -17.98
C VAL A 259 -40.70 16.54 -17.84
N ASN A 260 -40.60 17.09 -16.61
CA ASN A 260 -40.71 18.53 -16.41
C ASN A 260 -39.54 19.27 -17.03
N LEU A 261 -38.31 18.78 -16.82
CA LEU A 261 -37.11 19.36 -17.41
C LEU A 261 -37.22 19.37 -18.95
N GLU A 262 -37.57 18.24 -19.55
CA GLU A 262 -37.76 18.11 -20.99
C GLU A 262 -38.83 19.09 -21.52
N LYS A 263 -39.98 19.18 -20.85
CA LYS A 263 -41.05 20.12 -21.21
C LYS A 263 -40.57 21.57 -21.20
N MET A 264 -39.83 21.99 -20.17
CA MET A 264 -39.29 23.35 -20.06
C MET A 264 -38.26 23.62 -21.16
N VAL A 265 -37.35 22.69 -21.42
CA VAL A 265 -36.34 22.84 -22.49
C VAL A 265 -37.00 22.91 -23.87
N ASN A 266 -38.05 22.13 -24.13
CA ASN A 266 -38.77 22.18 -25.40
C ASN A 266 -39.44 23.54 -25.65
N GLN A 267 -39.86 24.25 -24.60
CA GLN A 267 -40.41 25.60 -24.69
C GLN A 267 -39.34 26.68 -24.91
N HIS A 268 -38.08 26.38 -24.54
CA HIS A 268 -36.96 27.31 -24.58
C HIS A 268 -35.74 26.72 -25.32
N ARG A 269 -35.96 26.04 -26.45
CA ARG A 269 -34.91 25.24 -27.14
C ARG A 269 -33.75 26.07 -27.73
N THR A 270 -33.88 27.40 -27.76
CA THR A 270 -32.80 28.33 -28.13
C THR A 270 -31.87 28.67 -26.96
N ASP A 271 -32.24 28.33 -25.72
CA ASP A 271 -31.41 28.52 -24.54
C ASP A 271 -30.41 27.37 -24.40
N HIS A 272 -29.17 27.61 -24.83
CA HIS A 272 -28.13 26.59 -24.83
C HIS A 272 -27.80 26.03 -23.43
N ALA A 273 -28.01 26.80 -22.36
CA ALA A 273 -27.76 26.33 -21.00
C ALA A 273 -28.80 25.29 -20.58
N MET A 274 -30.07 25.56 -20.87
CA MET A 274 -31.17 24.61 -20.61
C MET A 274 -31.01 23.34 -21.44
N VAL A 275 -30.73 23.46 -22.74
CA VAL A 275 -30.50 22.28 -23.61
C VAL A 275 -29.31 21.45 -23.11
N SER A 276 -28.23 22.10 -22.64
CA SER A 276 -27.10 21.38 -22.06
C SER A 276 -27.42 20.70 -20.73
N MET A 277 -28.33 21.24 -19.90
CA MET A 277 -28.78 20.57 -18.67
C MET A 277 -29.59 19.32 -19.01
N LEU A 278 -30.50 19.40 -19.99
CA LEU A 278 -31.24 18.24 -20.48
C LEU A 278 -30.29 17.18 -21.05
N ALA A 279 -29.31 17.57 -21.87
CA ALA A 279 -28.32 16.63 -22.42
C ALA A 279 -27.59 15.84 -21.31
N ARG A 280 -27.17 16.53 -20.25
CA ARG A 280 -26.51 15.91 -19.09
C ARG A 280 -27.46 15.00 -18.30
N ALA A 281 -28.71 15.39 -18.11
CA ALA A 281 -29.72 14.55 -17.46
C ALA A 281 -30.00 13.27 -18.28
N VAL A 282 -30.13 13.40 -19.60
CA VAL A 282 -30.32 12.26 -20.52
C VAL A 282 -29.14 11.28 -20.43
N SER A 283 -27.91 11.77 -20.37
CA SER A 283 -26.72 10.91 -20.19
C SER A 283 -26.66 10.27 -18.80
N HIS A 284 -27.11 10.96 -17.73
CA HIS A 284 -27.23 10.39 -16.37
C HIS A 284 -28.13 9.15 -16.36
N PHE A 285 -29.22 9.17 -17.13
CA PHE A 285 -30.12 8.01 -17.32
C PHE A 285 -29.68 7.05 -18.44
N ASN A 286 -28.39 7.07 -18.81
CA ASN A 286 -27.73 6.17 -19.76
C ASN A 286 -28.22 6.22 -21.22
N ASP A 287 -28.94 7.26 -21.64
CA ASP A 287 -29.20 7.52 -23.06
C ASP A 287 -28.11 8.41 -23.68
N ASP A 288 -26.90 7.86 -23.77
CA ASP A 288 -25.75 8.60 -24.31
C ASP A 288 -25.98 9.04 -25.77
N ARG A 289 -26.77 8.30 -26.57
CA ARG A 289 -27.07 8.66 -27.96
C ARG A 289 -28.03 9.83 -28.07
N GLY A 290 -29.05 9.90 -27.22
CA GLY A 290 -29.90 11.08 -27.08
C GLY A 290 -29.12 12.30 -26.61
N ALA A 291 -28.24 12.11 -25.61
CA ALA A 291 -27.41 13.17 -25.07
C ALA A 291 -26.43 13.78 -26.09
N ILE A 292 -25.83 12.96 -26.98
CA ILE A 292 -24.96 13.45 -28.07
C ILE A 292 -25.72 14.48 -28.93
N LYS A 293 -26.93 14.14 -29.38
CA LYS A 293 -27.75 15.03 -30.22
C LYS A 293 -28.08 16.34 -29.50
N LEU A 294 -28.46 16.26 -28.23
CA LEU A 294 -28.78 17.43 -27.42
C LEU A 294 -27.55 18.32 -27.17
N HIS A 295 -26.36 17.73 -27.00
CA HIS A 295 -25.14 18.52 -26.89
C HIS A 295 -24.78 19.25 -28.18
N GLU A 296 -25.05 18.66 -29.35
CA GLU A 296 -24.92 19.37 -30.62
C GLU A 296 -25.94 20.50 -30.78
N GLU A 297 -27.19 20.26 -30.39
CA GLU A 297 -28.23 21.30 -30.36
C GLU A 297 -27.83 22.46 -29.44
N ALA A 298 -27.32 22.14 -28.25
CA ALA A 298 -26.79 23.14 -27.32
C ALA A 298 -25.63 23.92 -27.94
N ALA A 299 -24.73 23.26 -28.69
CA ALA A 299 -23.63 23.92 -29.37
C ALA A 299 -24.10 24.87 -30.48
N ILE A 300 -25.10 24.47 -31.25
CA ILE A 300 -25.72 25.32 -32.29
C ILE A 300 -26.37 26.55 -31.64
N ALA A 301 -27.16 26.35 -30.58
CA ALA A 301 -27.79 27.42 -29.83
C ALA A 301 -26.76 28.39 -29.23
N ALA A 302 -25.69 27.87 -28.62
CA ALA A 302 -24.61 28.65 -28.04
C ALA A 302 -23.86 29.47 -29.10
N THR A 303 -23.61 28.89 -30.28
CA THR A 303 -22.97 29.59 -31.40
C THR A 303 -23.83 30.75 -31.89
N LYS A 304 -25.14 30.55 -32.04
CA LYS A 304 -26.09 31.62 -32.41
C LYS A 304 -26.16 32.73 -31.37
N ALA A 305 -26.01 32.39 -30.10
CA ALA A 305 -25.97 33.34 -28.99
C ALA A 305 -24.59 34.03 -28.82
N GLY A 306 -23.60 33.73 -29.67
CA GLY A 306 -22.25 34.27 -29.57
C GLY A 306 -21.38 33.68 -28.44
N SER A 307 -21.88 32.65 -27.74
CA SER A 307 -21.19 31.99 -26.62
C SER A 307 -20.34 30.81 -27.11
N VAL A 308 -19.30 31.12 -27.88
CA VAL A 308 -18.44 30.12 -28.55
C VAL A 308 -17.78 29.13 -27.57
N GLY A 309 -17.34 29.59 -26.39
CA GLY A 309 -16.77 28.71 -25.36
C GLY A 309 -17.77 27.67 -24.85
N ALA A 310 -19.05 28.04 -24.68
CA ALA A 310 -20.11 27.10 -24.31
C ALA A 310 -20.37 26.09 -25.45
N ALA A 311 -20.36 26.54 -26.71
CA ALA A 311 -20.49 25.65 -27.85
C ALA A 311 -19.36 24.61 -27.89
N ALA A 312 -18.12 25.05 -27.66
CA ALA A 312 -16.97 24.16 -27.62
C ALA A 312 -17.04 23.12 -26.50
N ARG A 313 -17.44 23.51 -25.28
CA ARG A 313 -17.66 22.58 -24.16
C ARG A 313 -18.72 21.52 -24.48
N SER A 314 -19.84 21.92 -25.08
CA SER A 314 -20.90 20.99 -25.47
C SER A 314 -20.40 19.99 -26.53
N LEU A 315 -19.69 20.44 -27.57
CA LEU A 315 -19.12 19.55 -28.58
C LEU A 315 -18.06 18.60 -28.01
N ALA A 316 -17.18 19.07 -27.13
CA ALA A 316 -16.19 18.21 -26.48
C ALA A 316 -16.84 17.13 -25.59
N THR A 317 -17.96 17.45 -24.92
CA THR A 317 -18.75 16.48 -24.16
C THR A 317 -19.43 15.47 -25.10
N ALA A 318 -19.93 15.91 -26.26
CA ALA A 318 -20.47 14.98 -27.26
C ALA A 318 -19.40 14.02 -27.81
N VAL A 319 -18.16 14.47 -28.04
CA VAL A 319 -17.04 13.59 -28.42
C VAL A 319 -16.75 12.54 -27.36
N GLU A 320 -16.77 12.92 -26.07
CA GLU A 320 -16.61 11.98 -24.94
C GLU A 320 -17.66 10.88 -24.96
N LEU A 321 -18.93 11.26 -25.14
CA LEU A 321 -20.04 10.32 -25.22
C LEU A 321 -19.92 9.42 -26.46
N CYS A 322 -19.54 9.97 -27.63
CA CYS A 322 -19.25 9.17 -28.83
C CYS A 322 -18.15 8.13 -28.57
N CYS A 323 -17.08 8.49 -27.85
CA CYS A 323 -16.03 7.54 -27.48
C CYS A 323 -16.57 6.45 -26.53
N LYS A 324 -17.43 6.82 -25.56
CA LYS A 324 -18.09 5.89 -24.62
C LYS A 324 -18.97 4.86 -25.37
N VAL A 325 -19.79 5.30 -26.32
CA VAL A 325 -20.63 4.41 -27.15
C VAL A 325 -19.90 3.80 -28.36
N LYS A 326 -18.59 4.04 -28.49
CA LYS A 326 -17.71 3.56 -29.57
C LYS A 326 -18.15 4.00 -30.98
N ASP A 327 -18.77 5.17 -31.11
CA ASP A 327 -19.22 5.75 -32.38
C ASP A 327 -18.16 6.68 -32.99
N GLU A 328 -17.17 6.07 -33.64
CA GLU A 328 -16.02 6.78 -34.19
C GLU A 328 -16.35 7.75 -35.32
N VAL A 329 -17.32 7.39 -36.16
CA VAL A 329 -17.72 8.21 -37.30
C VAL A 329 -18.30 9.53 -36.80
N GLU A 330 -19.18 9.44 -35.80
CA GLU A 330 -19.79 10.62 -35.21
C GLU A 330 -18.79 11.46 -34.41
N ALA A 331 -17.92 10.81 -33.61
CA ALA A 331 -16.84 11.52 -32.92
C ALA A 331 -15.99 12.37 -33.88
N ARG A 332 -15.61 11.84 -35.04
CA ARG A 332 -14.84 12.59 -36.06
C ARG A 332 -15.63 13.76 -36.65
N ARG A 333 -16.93 13.57 -36.90
CA ARG A 333 -17.79 14.65 -37.41
C ARG A 333 -17.87 15.78 -36.39
N ILE A 334 -18.13 15.47 -35.12
CA ILE A 334 -18.21 16.45 -34.03
C ILE A 334 -16.86 17.13 -33.79
N MET A 335 -15.75 16.39 -33.86
CA MET A 335 -14.40 16.97 -33.83
C MET A 335 -14.17 17.99 -34.95
N SER A 336 -14.71 17.75 -36.14
CA SER A 336 -14.61 18.69 -37.27
C SER A 336 -15.42 19.97 -37.00
N LEU A 337 -16.59 19.85 -36.38
CA LEU A 337 -17.37 21.01 -35.92
C LEU A 337 -16.61 21.82 -34.85
N LEU A 338 -16.00 21.12 -33.88
CA LEU A 338 -15.19 21.75 -32.83
C LEU A 338 -13.95 22.45 -33.41
N ALA A 339 -13.33 21.89 -34.45
CA ALA A 339 -12.20 22.47 -35.17
C ALA A 339 -12.56 23.71 -36.01
N ALA A 340 -13.84 23.89 -36.37
CA ALA A 340 -14.31 25.05 -37.11
C ALA A 340 -14.51 26.31 -36.24
N LEU A 341 -14.63 26.16 -34.91
CA LEU A 341 -14.75 27.30 -33.98
C LEU A 341 -13.47 28.18 -33.98
N PRO A 342 -13.53 29.47 -33.64
CA PRO A 342 -12.34 30.31 -33.53
C PRO A 342 -11.47 29.89 -32.32
N ALA A 343 -10.20 29.59 -32.56
CA ALA A 343 -9.25 29.13 -31.53
C ALA A 343 -8.67 30.24 -30.62
N THR A 344 -9.12 31.48 -30.79
CA THR A 344 -8.65 32.64 -30.00
C THR A 344 -9.12 32.54 -28.55
N ASP A 345 -10.28 31.93 -28.34
CA ASP A 345 -10.88 31.69 -27.04
C ASP A 345 -10.17 30.55 -26.27
N THR A 346 -9.92 30.74 -24.97
CA THR A 346 -9.22 29.77 -24.12
C THR A 346 -10.06 28.51 -23.89
N ASP A 347 -11.39 28.64 -23.73
CA ASP A 347 -12.30 27.51 -23.54
C ASP A 347 -12.37 26.64 -24.80
N VAL A 348 -12.31 27.26 -25.98
CA VAL A 348 -12.26 26.53 -27.26
C VAL A 348 -10.97 25.72 -27.37
N ARG A 349 -9.83 26.31 -26.98
CA ARG A 349 -8.54 25.60 -26.96
C ARG A 349 -8.56 24.43 -25.98
N ASP A 350 -9.03 24.62 -24.76
CA ASP A 350 -9.13 23.55 -23.76
C ASP A 350 -10.07 22.43 -24.23
N ALA A 351 -11.26 22.78 -24.75
CA ALA A 351 -12.22 21.81 -25.27
C ALA A 351 -11.64 20.96 -26.42
N ARG A 352 -10.89 21.57 -27.33
CA ARG A 352 -10.19 20.86 -28.43
C ARG A 352 -9.16 19.88 -27.92
N LEU A 353 -8.35 20.30 -26.95
CA LEU A 353 -7.32 19.43 -26.38
C LEU A 353 -7.96 18.27 -25.62
N ARG A 354 -9.00 18.54 -24.82
CA ARG A 354 -9.79 17.51 -24.13
C ARG A 354 -10.34 16.47 -25.12
N ALA A 355 -11.02 16.93 -26.17
CA ALA A 355 -11.60 16.05 -27.18
C ALA A 355 -10.53 15.27 -27.96
N THR A 356 -9.38 15.90 -28.24
CA THR A 356 -8.21 15.25 -28.87
C THR A 356 -7.63 14.17 -27.96
N ALA A 357 -7.46 14.44 -26.66
CA ALA A 357 -6.93 13.49 -25.69
C ALA A 357 -7.86 12.26 -25.55
N LEU A 358 -9.17 12.49 -25.50
CA LEU A 358 -10.19 11.42 -25.48
C LEU A 358 -10.16 10.57 -26.76
N MET A 359 -10.14 11.21 -27.92
CA MET A 359 -10.08 10.49 -29.20
C MET A 359 -8.77 9.73 -29.36
N ALA A 360 -7.65 10.31 -28.94
CA ALA A 360 -6.35 9.65 -28.93
C ALA A 360 -6.34 8.43 -28.00
N LYS A 361 -6.97 8.50 -26.81
CA LYS A 361 -7.17 7.34 -25.93
C LYS A 361 -7.99 6.26 -26.63
N PHE A 362 -9.14 6.64 -27.19
CA PHE A 362 -10.05 5.72 -27.90
C PHE A 362 -9.38 5.02 -29.09
N LYS A 363 -8.47 5.72 -29.79
CA LYS A 363 -7.73 5.22 -30.95
C LYS A 363 -6.46 4.44 -30.61
N GLY A 364 -6.04 4.41 -29.34
CA GLY A 364 -4.76 3.80 -28.95
C GLY A 364 -3.54 4.60 -29.42
N HIS A 365 -3.60 5.94 -29.35
CA HIS A 365 -2.50 6.85 -29.68
C HIS A 365 -1.96 7.55 -28.42
N PRO A 366 -1.16 6.84 -27.59
CA PRO A 366 -0.73 7.33 -26.27
C PRO A 366 0.08 8.63 -26.35
N LEU A 367 1.00 8.77 -27.32
CA LEU A 367 1.81 9.99 -27.47
C LEU A 367 0.97 11.22 -27.81
N LEU A 368 -0.05 11.08 -28.67
CA LEU A 368 -0.93 12.19 -29.01
C LEU A 368 -1.79 12.59 -27.81
N ARG A 369 -2.27 11.61 -27.03
CA ARG A 369 -2.99 11.87 -25.79
C ARG A 369 -2.12 12.63 -24.79
N ILE A 370 -0.89 12.18 -24.56
CA ILE A 370 0.07 12.82 -23.67
C ILE A 370 0.36 14.25 -24.15
N ALA A 371 0.64 14.46 -25.43
CA ALA A 371 0.92 15.80 -25.98
C ALA A 371 -0.25 16.77 -25.78
N ALA A 372 -1.49 16.31 -25.97
CA ALA A 372 -2.68 17.11 -25.71
C ALA A 372 -2.80 17.47 -24.21
N LEU A 373 -2.62 16.49 -23.32
CA LEU A 373 -2.70 16.68 -21.87
C LEU A 373 -1.58 17.57 -21.31
N GLU A 374 -0.34 17.44 -21.80
CA GLU A 374 0.78 18.32 -21.46
C GLU A 374 0.43 19.78 -21.75
N TYR A 375 -0.12 20.05 -22.93
CA TYR A 375 -0.52 21.41 -23.28
C TYR A 375 -1.72 21.91 -22.47
N GLN A 376 -2.66 21.04 -22.09
CA GLN A 376 -3.73 21.42 -21.15
C GLN A 376 -3.18 21.79 -19.77
N VAL A 377 -2.21 21.04 -19.25
CA VAL A 377 -1.55 21.37 -17.98
C VAL A 377 -0.73 22.66 -18.09
N ALA A 378 -0.09 22.91 -19.23
CA ALA A 378 0.62 24.17 -19.48
C ALA A 378 -0.32 25.39 -19.47
N LEU A 379 -1.56 25.25 -19.98
CA LEU A 379 -2.58 26.30 -19.95
C LEU A 379 -3.19 26.50 -18.55
N ALA A 380 -3.22 25.46 -17.72
CA ALA A 380 -3.81 25.48 -16.39
C ALA A 380 -2.94 24.71 -15.36
N PRO A 381 -1.75 25.23 -15.00
CA PRO A 381 -0.77 24.47 -14.21
C PRO A 381 -1.22 24.14 -12.79
N SER A 382 -2.21 24.88 -12.27
CA SER A 382 -2.82 24.67 -10.95
C SER A 382 -4.00 23.68 -10.97
N ASP A 383 -4.38 23.13 -12.11
CA ASP A 383 -5.46 22.16 -12.23
C ASP A 383 -4.95 20.75 -11.88
N ALA A 384 -5.27 20.30 -10.67
CA ALA A 384 -4.82 19.00 -10.16
C ALA A 384 -5.45 17.83 -10.93
N ASP A 385 -6.67 17.96 -11.44
CA ASP A 385 -7.36 16.88 -12.14
C ASP A 385 -6.75 16.66 -13.52
N LYS A 386 -6.45 17.75 -14.24
CA LYS A 386 -5.69 17.68 -15.51
C LYS A 386 -4.31 17.08 -15.30
N ARG A 387 -3.62 17.49 -14.24
CA ARG A 387 -2.28 16.96 -13.91
C ARG A 387 -2.33 15.49 -13.50
N PHE A 388 -3.36 15.06 -12.75
CA PHE A 388 -3.61 13.65 -12.45
C PHE A 388 -3.84 12.84 -13.73
N ALA A 389 -4.69 13.33 -14.65
CA ALA A 389 -4.96 12.66 -15.92
C ALA A 389 -3.70 12.52 -16.79
N LEU A 390 -2.83 13.52 -16.77
CA LEU A 390 -1.52 13.49 -17.43
C LEU A 390 -0.56 12.47 -16.79
N ALA A 391 -0.43 12.48 -15.45
CA ALA A 391 0.40 11.52 -14.74
C ALA A 391 -0.07 10.07 -15.00
N TYR A 392 -1.38 9.85 -15.00
CA TYR A 392 -1.98 8.56 -15.34
C TYR A 392 -1.71 8.16 -16.80
N ALA A 393 -1.77 9.11 -17.75
CA ALA A 393 -1.45 8.84 -19.15
C ALA A 393 0.03 8.43 -19.36
N TYR A 394 0.97 9.04 -18.62
CA TYR A 394 2.37 8.60 -18.61
C TYR A 394 2.54 7.22 -17.98
N SER A 395 1.77 6.90 -16.93
CA SER A 395 1.80 5.58 -16.30
C SER A 395 1.34 4.49 -17.26
N GLU A 396 0.31 4.74 -18.07
CA GLU A 396 -0.16 3.81 -19.10
C GLU A 396 0.82 3.69 -20.28
N ALA A 397 1.77 4.62 -20.43
CA ALA A 397 2.82 4.59 -21.43
C ALA A 397 4.16 4.07 -20.89
N ASP A 398 4.18 3.53 -19.67
CA ASP A 398 5.37 3.01 -18.96
C ASP A 398 6.50 4.05 -18.77
N ASP A 399 6.21 5.35 -18.87
CA ASP A 399 7.18 6.42 -18.57
C ASP A 399 7.12 6.76 -17.07
N VAL A 400 7.80 5.91 -16.29
CA VAL A 400 7.80 6.01 -14.83
C VAL A 400 8.37 7.34 -14.31
N PRO A 401 9.49 7.89 -14.85
CA PRO A 401 9.98 9.21 -14.42
C PRO A 401 8.98 10.35 -14.65
N ALA A 402 8.33 10.42 -15.82
CA ALA A 402 7.33 11.45 -16.10
C ALA A 402 6.06 11.27 -15.24
N THR A 403 5.66 10.01 -15.00
CA THR A 403 4.57 9.66 -14.07
C THR A 403 4.84 10.22 -12.67
N LEU A 404 6.03 9.97 -12.13
CA LEU A 404 6.44 10.46 -10.81
C LEU A 404 6.47 12.00 -10.78
N LEU A 405 7.05 12.64 -11.79
CA LEU A 405 7.13 14.10 -11.91
C LEU A 405 5.74 14.74 -11.77
N HIS A 406 4.77 14.24 -12.53
CA HIS A 406 3.43 14.85 -12.57
C HIS A 406 2.61 14.56 -11.31
N TYR A 407 2.71 13.36 -10.71
CA TYR A 407 2.05 13.11 -9.42
C TYR A 407 2.64 13.97 -8.28
N LEU A 408 3.97 14.16 -8.24
CA LEU A 408 4.61 15.02 -7.24
C LEU A 408 4.23 16.50 -7.41
N ALA A 409 4.01 16.96 -8.64
CA ALA A 409 3.59 18.32 -8.92
C ALA A 409 2.12 18.61 -8.52
N ILE A 410 1.32 17.60 -8.17
CA ILE A 410 0.03 17.80 -7.49
C ILE A 410 0.33 18.07 -6.00
N PRO A 411 -0.12 19.20 -5.42
CA PRO A 411 0.09 19.46 -3.99
C PRO A 411 -0.50 18.36 -3.10
N ASP A 412 0.19 17.99 -2.03
CA ASP A 412 -0.19 16.90 -1.12
C ASP A 412 -1.65 16.99 -0.64
N ALA A 413 -2.09 18.20 -0.25
CA ALA A 413 -3.46 18.47 0.20
C ALA A 413 -4.52 18.26 -0.89
N ARG A 414 -4.12 18.22 -2.16
CA ARG A 414 -5.01 17.99 -3.32
C ARG A 414 -4.87 16.61 -3.92
N ARG A 415 -3.97 15.76 -3.41
CA ARG A 415 -3.90 14.34 -3.83
C ARG A 415 -5.01 13.55 -3.14
N ASN A 416 -5.91 12.99 -3.93
CA ASN A 416 -6.86 11.99 -3.46
C ASN A 416 -6.14 10.66 -3.17
N ASP A 417 -6.89 9.73 -2.60
CA ASP A 417 -6.43 8.38 -2.22
C ASP A 417 -5.81 7.63 -3.42
N THR A 418 -6.43 7.73 -4.60
CA THR A 418 -5.97 7.13 -5.85
C THR A 418 -4.64 7.73 -6.33
N ALA A 419 -4.47 9.05 -6.25
CA ALA A 419 -3.22 9.73 -6.61
C ALA A 419 -2.07 9.29 -5.69
N TRP A 420 -2.34 9.11 -4.40
CA TRP A 420 -1.35 8.57 -3.46
C TRP A 420 -0.98 7.12 -3.77
N ASN A 421 -1.96 6.26 -4.07
CA ASN A 421 -1.68 4.89 -4.48
C ASN A 421 -0.80 4.84 -5.74
N ASN A 422 -1.16 5.60 -6.78
CA ASN A 422 -0.41 5.61 -8.03
C ASN A 422 0.99 6.21 -7.88
N LEU A 423 1.16 7.20 -7.00
CA LEU A 423 2.47 7.71 -6.61
C LEU A 423 3.32 6.62 -5.94
N GLY A 424 2.70 5.79 -5.08
CA GLY A 424 3.33 4.62 -4.48
C GLY A 424 3.81 3.61 -5.53
N VAL A 425 2.96 3.29 -6.51
CA VAL A 425 3.33 2.40 -7.64
C VAL A 425 4.51 2.97 -8.42
N ALA A 426 4.48 4.26 -8.79
CA ALA A 426 5.57 4.90 -9.52
C ALA A 426 6.90 4.87 -8.75
N ARG A 427 6.86 5.14 -7.43
CA ARG A 427 8.03 5.05 -6.54
C ARG A 427 8.55 3.60 -6.42
N GLN A 428 7.64 2.63 -6.34
CA GLN A 428 8.01 1.21 -6.29
C GLN A 428 8.71 0.75 -7.56
N SER A 429 8.24 1.18 -8.74
CA SER A 429 8.87 0.89 -10.04
C SER A 429 10.29 1.46 -10.15
N LEU A 430 10.57 2.56 -9.45
CA LEU A 430 11.91 3.15 -9.32
C LEU A 430 12.74 2.56 -8.16
N LYS A 431 12.25 1.49 -7.51
CA LYS A 431 12.89 0.85 -6.35
C LYS A 431 13.07 1.78 -5.14
N LEU A 432 12.22 2.79 -5.00
CA LEU A 432 12.19 3.73 -3.87
C LEU A 432 11.27 3.21 -2.77
N SER A 433 11.59 2.04 -2.19
CA SER A 433 10.69 1.26 -1.33
C SER A 433 10.12 2.04 -0.13
N VAL A 434 10.94 2.84 0.55
CA VAL A 434 10.51 3.65 1.71
C VAL A 434 9.42 4.64 1.28
N LEU A 435 9.72 5.44 0.25
CA LEU A 435 8.79 6.43 -0.27
C LEU A 435 7.51 5.78 -0.86
N ALA A 436 7.63 4.59 -1.44
CA ALA A 436 6.49 3.84 -1.95
C ALA A 436 5.54 3.44 -0.81
N ILE A 437 6.09 2.87 0.27
CA ILE A 437 5.33 2.49 1.48
C ILE A 437 4.67 3.72 2.12
N GLU A 438 5.36 4.85 2.24
CA GLU A 438 4.75 6.10 2.74
C GLU A 438 3.55 6.56 1.91
N ALA A 439 3.67 6.50 0.57
CA ALA A 439 2.59 6.88 -0.33
C ALA A 439 1.41 5.91 -0.23
N PHE A 440 1.67 4.60 -0.18
CA PHE A 440 0.61 3.62 0.01
C PHE A 440 -0.06 3.74 1.39
N ASN A 441 0.68 3.98 2.47
CA ASN A 441 0.11 4.24 3.80
C ASN A 441 -0.79 5.47 3.78
N THR A 442 -0.40 6.53 3.07
CA THR A 442 -1.22 7.73 2.93
C THR A 442 -2.51 7.46 2.14
N ALA A 443 -2.45 6.63 1.10
CA ALA A 443 -3.62 6.18 0.36
C ALA A 443 -4.55 5.31 1.23
N GLU A 444 -3.96 4.41 2.01
CA GLU A 444 -4.67 3.51 2.93
C GLU A 444 -5.44 4.29 3.99
N GLN A 445 -4.81 5.30 4.62
CA GLN A 445 -5.46 6.19 5.58
C GLN A 445 -6.65 6.96 4.99
N LYS A 446 -6.68 7.12 3.66
CA LYS A 446 -7.79 7.74 2.93
C LYS A 446 -8.84 6.71 2.46
N GLY A 447 -8.72 5.45 2.85
CA GLY A 447 -9.67 4.37 2.56
C GLY A 447 -9.36 3.56 1.30
N ASN A 448 -8.21 3.74 0.66
CA ASN A 448 -7.91 3.05 -0.60
C ASN A 448 -7.55 1.57 -0.39
N THR A 449 -8.47 0.65 -0.69
CA THR A 449 -8.27 -0.80 -0.49
C THR A 449 -7.29 -1.43 -1.48
N LEU A 450 -7.06 -0.83 -2.66
CA LEU A 450 -5.99 -1.25 -3.58
C LEU A 450 -4.61 -1.01 -2.97
N SER A 451 -4.41 0.13 -2.31
CA SER A 451 -3.14 0.44 -1.64
C SER A 451 -2.82 -0.53 -0.51
N MET A 452 -3.83 -1.08 0.16
CA MET A 452 -3.65 -2.13 1.18
C MET A 452 -3.10 -3.43 0.56
N SER A 453 -3.57 -3.82 -0.63
CA SER A 453 -3.00 -4.94 -1.38
C SER A 453 -1.54 -4.68 -1.76
N ASN A 454 -1.22 -3.45 -2.22
CA ASN A 454 0.16 -3.06 -2.54
C ASN A 454 1.08 -3.06 -1.30
N LEU A 455 0.60 -2.58 -0.16
CA LEU A 455 1.32 -2.64 1.13
C LEU A 455 1.55 -4.08 1.57
N ALA A 456 0.54 -4.94 1.48
CA ALA A 456 0.65 -6.33 1.87
C ALA A 456 1.72 -7.07 1.05
N LEU A 457 1.77 -6.82 -0.27
CA LEU A 457 2.83 -7.34 -1.14
C LEU A 457 4.21 -6.77 -0.78
N ALA A 458 4.30 -5.48 -0.43
CA ALA A 458 5.55 -4.86 -0.02
C ALA A 458 6.07 -5.47 1.30
N TYR A 459 5.20 -5.69 2.27
CA TYR A 459 5.52 -6.35 3.53
C TYR A 459 5.94 -7.80 3.32
N LEU A 460 5.20 -8.56 2.51
CA LEU A 460 5.55 -9.95 2.18
C LEU A 460 6.96 -10.04 1.57
N LYS A 461 7.27 -9.19 0.58
CA LYS A 461 8.59 -9.14 -0.06
C LYS A 461 9.73 -8.78 0.91
N ALA A 462 9.42 -8.08 1.99
CA ALA A 462 10.37 -7.71 3.03
C ALA A 462 10.42 -8.73 4.20
N GLY A 463 9.65 -9.81 4.14
CA GLY A 463 9.60 -10.85 5.17
C GLY A 463 8.64 -10.57 6.33
N PHE A 464 7.88 -9.48 6.27
CA PHE A 464 6.89 -9.09 7.27
C PHE A 464 5.55 -9.81 7.03
N TYR A 465 5.54 -11.13 7.22
CA TYR A 465 4.39 -11.99 6.93
C TYR A 465 3.14 -11.58 7.71
N SER A 466 3.28 -11.36 9.02
CA SER A 466 2.15 -11.07 9.91
C SER A 466 1.49 -9.75 9.54
N GLU A 467 2.30 -8.75 9.21
CA GLU A 467 1.90 -7.42 8.78
C GLU A 467 1.24 -7.48 7.40
N ALA A 468 1.79 -8.26 6.46
CA ALA A 468 1.19 -8.51 5.17
C ALA A 468 -0.21 -9.14 5.32
N GLU A 469 -0.33 -10.18 6.15
CA GLU A 469 -1.60 -10.84 6.41
C GLU A 469 -2.63 -9.91 7.06
N ALA A 470 -2.22 -9.16 8.09
CA ALA A 470 -3.07 -8.21 8.79
C ALA A 470 -3.58 -7.11 7.84
N MET A 471 -2.70 -6.58 6.98
CA MET A 471 -3.08 -5.54 6.01
C MET A 471 -4.09 -6.07 4.98
N CYS A 472 -3.91 -7.29 4.47
CA CYS A 472 -4.88 -7.90 3.56
C CYS A 472 -6.24 -8.16 4.24
N LYS A 473 -6.25 -8.66 5.48
CA LYS A 473 -7.51 -8.87 6.23
C LYS A 473 -8.25 -7.56 6.45
N LYS A 474 -7.53 -6.52 6.87
CA LYS A 474 -8.08 -5.17 7.02
C LYS A 474 -8.76 -4.69 5.74
N GLY A 475 -8.13 -4.90 4.58
CA GLY A 475 -8.72 -4.55 3.29
C GLY A 475 -9.96 -5.35 2.94
N LEU A 476 -9.95 -6.68 3.18
CA LEU A 476 -11.07 -7.58 2.90
C LEU A 476 -12.31 -7.32 3.77
N GLU A 477 -12.10 -6.82 4.99
CA GLU A 477 -13.18 -6.47 5.93
C GLU A 477 -13.78 -5.08 5.68
N GLY A 478 -13.22 -4.30 4.75
CA GLY A 478 -13.68 -2.95 4.41
C GLY A 478 -14.99 -2.91 3.61
N PRO A 479 -15.64 -1.73 3.51
CA PRO A 479 -16.93 -1.56 2.82
C PRO A 479 -16.87 -1.70 1.29
N ASP A 480 -15.68 -1.68 0.69
CA ASP A 480 -15.46 -1.86 -0.75
C ASP A 480 -14.06 -2.46 -1.03
N PRO A 481 -13.87 -3.78 -0.79
CA PRO A 481 -12.58 -4.42 -0.97
C PRO A 481 -12.22 -4.53 -2.46
N HIS A 482 -11.06 -3.99 -2.86
CA HIS A 482 -10.57 -4.13 -4.23
C HIS A 482 -10.30 -5.60 -4.60
N ASP A 483 -10.59 -5.96 -5.85
CA ASP A 483 -10.46 -7.31 -6.44
C ASP A 483 -9.06 -7.96 -6.33
N ASN A 484 -8.02 -7.17 -5.99
CA ASN A 484 -6.65 -7.66 -5.85
C ASN A 484 -6.40 -8.28 -4.46
N LEU A 485 -7.22 -7.95 -3.47
CA LEU A 485 -7.03 -8.41 -2.10
C LEU A 485 -7.16 -9.94 -1.95
N PRO A 486 -8.15 -10.63 -2.54
CA PRO A 486 -8.25 -12.09 -2.44
C PRO A 486 -7.02 -12.80 -3.03
N SER A 487 -6.54 -12.37 -4.19
CA SER A 487 -5.37 -12.97 -4.84
C SER A 487 -4.09 -12.68 -4.07
N THR A 488 -3.94 -11.47 -3.52
CA THR A 488 -2.82 -11.11 -2.64
C THR A 488 -2.82 -11.96 -1.36
N PHE A 489 -3.99 -12.14 -0.74
CA PHE A 489 -4.12 -12.96 0.46
C PHE A 489 -3.77 -14.43 0.20
N ALA A 490 -4.17 -14.98 -0.95
CA ALA A 490 -3.77 -16.32 -1.37
C ALA A 490 -2.25 -16.44 -1.55
N GLN A 491 -1.59 -15.44 -2.15
CA GLN A 491 -0.12 -15.40 -2.28
C GLN A 491 0.57 -15.39 -0.91
N ILE A 492 0.09 -14.56 0.02
CA ILE A 492 0.62 -14.52 1.39
C ILE A 492 0.48 -15.90 2.04
N LYS A 493 -0.68 -16.56 1.92
CA LYS A 493 -0.86 -17.91 2.49
C LYS A 493 0.04 -18.97 1.86
N GLY A 494 0.32 -18.87 0.56
CA GLY A 494 1.24 -19.76 -0.15
C GLY A 494 2.71 -19.57 0.23
N ALA A 495 3.14 -18.34 0.51
CA ALA A 495 4.56 -18.00 0.68
C ALA A 495 5.29 -18.87 1.72
N ARG A 496 4.68 -19.09 2.89
CA ARG A 496 5.30 -19.92 3.95
C ARG A 496 5.41 -21.40 3.56
N ILE A 497 4.45 -21.90 2.79
CA ILE A 497 4.47 -23.28 2.29
C ILE A 497 5.60 -23.42 1.26
N ASP A 498 5.72 -22.45 0.36
CA ASP A 498 6.76 -22.42 -0.67
C ASP A 498 8.16 -22.31 -0.04
N GLU A 499 8.35 -21.42 0.95
CA GLU A 499 9.61 -21.28 1.67
C GLU A 499 9.98 -22.55 2.46
N LYS A 500 9.00 -23.18 3.13
CA LYS A 500 9.24 -24.44 3.83
C LYS A 500 9.64 -25.56 2.88
N LYS A 501 9.02 -25.63 1.69
CA LYS A 501 9.39 -26.60 0.66
C LYS A 501 10.81 -26.34 0.13
N GLN A 502 11.19 -25.06 -0.01
CA GLN A 502 12.56 -24.69 -0.39
C GLN A 502 13.57 -25.09 0.71
N GLU A 503 13.23 -24.87 1.98
CA GLU A 503 14.04 -25.31 3.13
C GLU A 503 14.22 -26.84 3.15
N GLU A 504 13.13 -27.60 3.02
CA GLU A 504 13.15 -29.07 2.95
C GLU A 504 14.03 -29.55 1.80
N SER A 505 13.86 -28.98 0.60
CA SER A 505 14.69 -29.32 -0.56
C SER A 505 16.18 -28.99 -0.34
N ALA A 506 16.49 -27.87 0.31
CA ALA A 506 17.87 -27.50 0.61
C ALA A 506 18.51 -28.46 1.64
N ILE A 507 17.74 -28.94 2.62
CA ILE A 507 18.19 -29.94 3.60
C ILE A 507 18.42 -31.29 2.92
N GLU A 508 17.47 -31.76 2.10
CA GLU A 508 17.57 -33.01 1.35
C GLU A 508 18.81 -33.03 0.43
N GLU A 509 19.12 -31.89 -0.21
CA GLU A 509 20.34 -31.74 -1.02
C GLU A 509 21.61 -31.74 -0.16
N ALA A 510 21.59 -31.07 1.00
CA ALA A 510 22.75 -30.95 1.88
C ALA A 510 23.09 -32.24 2.64
N GLU A 511 22.09 -33.08 2.95
CA GLU A 511 22.23 -34.28 3.77
C GLU A 511 23.27 -35.29 3.25
N PRO A 512 23.20 -35.76 1.98
CA PRO A 512 24.20 -36.67 1.43
C PRO A 512 25.61 -36.08 1.45
N ARG A 513 25.74 -34.77 1.25
CA ARG A 513 27.04 -34.07 1.31
C ARG A 513 27.58 -34.06 2.74
N SER A 514 26.74 -33.75 3.71
CA SER A 514 27.11 -33.79 5.13
C SER A 514 27.55 -35.20 5.57
N ARG A 515 26.84 -36.25 5.15
CA ARG A 515 27.22 -37.65 5.40
C ARG A 515 28.61 -37.97 4.83
N LEU A 516 28.85 -37.65 3.57
CA LEU A 516 30.15 -37.85 2.92
C LEU A 516 31.29 -37.13 3.65
N MET A 517 31.10 -35.87 4.03
CA MET A 517 32.13 -35.10 4.74
C MET A 517 32.45 -35.69 6.11
N LYS A 518 31.44 -36.27 6.80
CA LYS A 518 31.66 -37.01 8.05
C LYS A 518 32.45 -38.29 7.83
N GLU A 519 32.18 -39.04 6.75
CA GLU A 519 32.94 -40.24 6.39
C GLU A 519 34.40 -39.90 6.05
N LEU A 520 34.63 -38.83 5.28
CA LEU A 520 35.97 -38.32 5.01
C LEU A 520 36.70 -37.91 6.29
N GLY A 521 36.05 -37.14 7.17
CA GLY A 521 36.63 -36.73 8.45
C GLY A 521 36.97 -37.91 9.36
N ARG A 522 36.14 -38.96 9.37
CA ARG A 522 36.47 -40.21 10.06
C ARG A 522 37.66 -40.91 9.43
N GLY A 523 37.68 -41.01 8.09
CA GLY A 523 38.79 -41.60 7.35
C GLY A 523 40.13 -40.89 7.58
N MET A 524 40.12 -39.60 7.94
CA MET A 524 41.33 -38.88 8.33
C MET A 524 42.00 -39.38 9.61
N LEU A 525 41.24 -40.03 10.49
CA LEU A 525 41.73 -40.55 11.77
C LEU A 525 42.12 -42.04 11.68
N ASP A 526 41.53 -42.76 10.74
CA ASP A 526 41.81 -44.18 10.52
C ASP A 526 43.14 -44.34 9.75
N PRO A 527 44.02 -45.28 10.10
CA PRO A 527 45.22 -45.56 9.31
C PRO A 527 44.84 -46.03 7.91
N LEU A 528 45.63 -45.66 6.89
CA LEU A 528 45.45 -46.22 5.54
C LEU A 528 45.62 -47.74 5.61
N PRO A 529 44.65 -48.53 5.11
CA PRO A 529 44.79 -49.98 5.08
C PRO A 529 45.88 -50.42 4.10
N ASP A 530 46.41 -51.62 4.29
CA ASP A 530 47.36 -52.22 3.36
C ASP A 530 46.70 -52.44 2.01
N LEU A 531 47.16 -51.70 0.99
CA LEU A 531 46.57 -51.72 -0.34
C LEU A 531 46.79 -53.10 -0.99
N VAL A 532 45.69 -53.75 -1.38
CA VAL A 532 45.71 -55.12 -1.93
C VAL A 532 46.09 -55.18 -3.42
N SER A 533 46.16 -54.04 -4.11
CA SER A 533 46.50 -53.96 -5.53
C SER A 533 47.05 -52.58 -5.91
N THR A 534 47.93 -52.55 -6.92
CA THR A 534 48.32 -51.34 -7.64
C THR A 534 47.47 -51.09 -8.89
N GLN A 535 46.64 -52.06 -9.29
CA GLN A 535 45.75 -52.00 -10.46
C GLN A 535 44.30 -51.87 -10.00
N TRP A 536 43.66 -50.81 -10.49
CA TRP A 536 42.32 -50.38 -10.11
C TRP A 536 41.49 -50.13 -11.37
N MET A 537 40.17 -50.17 -11.27
CA MET A 537 39.24 -49.92 -12.35
C MET A 537 38.43 -48.67 -11.99
N GLY A 538 38.72 -47.56 -12.68
CA GLY A 538 37.91 -46.35 -12.63
C GLY A 538 36.72 -46.42 -13.60
N PRO A 539 35.82 -45.42 -13.59
CA PRO A 539 34.65 -45.44 -14.45
C PRO A 539 34.99 -45.30 -15.94
N GLU A 540 36.12 -44.66 -16.29
CA GLU A 540 36.55 -44.49 -17.68
C GLU A 540 37.60 -45.54 -18.13
N CYS A 541 38.50 -45.97 -17.24
CA CYS A 541 39.59 -46.88 -17.60
C CYS A 541 40.25 -47.57 -16.39
N PRO A 542 41.08 -48.61 -16.65
CA PRO A 542 42.03 -49.12 -15.68
C PRO A 542 43.01 -48.03 -15.23
N LEU A 543 43.30 -47.99 -13.93
CA LEU A 543 44.17 -47.03 -13.27
C LEU A 543 45.27 -47.76 -12.53
N THR A 544 46.50 -47.29 -12.70
CA THR A 544 47.65 -47.71 -11.89
C THR A 544 47.83 -46.72 -10.74
N LEU A 545 47.77 -47.21 -9.51
CA LEU A 545 48.01 -46.46 -8.29
C LEU A 545 49.52 -46.45 -7.95
N MET A 546 50.08 -45.25 -7.81
CA MET A 546 51.42 -45.01 -7.29
C MET A 546 51.31 -44.25 -5.96
N ARG A 547 52.12 -44.65 -4.97
CA ARG A 547 52.19 -43.99 -3.67
C ARG A 547 53.64 -43.68 -3.32
N ILE A 548 53.91 -42.42 -2.94
CA ILE A 548 55.21 -41.96 -2.46
C ILE A 548 54.97 -41.16 -1.16
N GLY A 549 55.23 -41.81 -0.01
CA GLY A 549 54.88 -41.25 1.30
C GLY A 549 53.37 -41.02 1.43
N ASP A 550 52.99 -39.77 1.64
CA ASP A 550 51.59 -39.33 1.78
C ASP A 550 50.99 -38.84 0.45
N GLN A 551 51.72 -38.92 -0.65
CA GLN A 551 51.20 -38.57 -1.98
C GLN A 551 50.73 -39.82 -2.72
N ILE A 552 49.55 -39.73 -3.32
CA ILE A 552 48.99 -40.74 -4.22
C ILE A 552 48.78 -40.16 -5.61
N GLU A 553 48.99 -41.00 -6.62
CA GLU A 553 48.67 -40.71 -8.00
C GLU A 553 48.03 -41.96 -8.64
N LEU A 554 46.81 -41.84 -9.16
CA LEU A 554 46.19 -42.84 -10.02
C LEU A 554 46.24 -42.36 -11.47
N ARG A 555 46.75 -43.20 -12.37
CA ARG A 555 46.88 -42.85 -13.79
C ARG A 555 46.33 -43.93 -14.72
N GLY A 556 45.60 -43.51 -15.74
CA GLY A 556 45.14 -44.38 -16.82
C GLY A 556 44.89 -43.63 -18.12
N GLN A 557 44.52 -44.36 -19.16
CA GLN A 557 44.21 -43.83 -20.49
C GLN A 557 42.88 -44.39 -20.98
N TYR A 558 42.05 -43.53 -21.55
CA TYR A 558 40.80 -43.93 -22.19
C TYR A 558 40.61 -43.22 -23.53
N GLU A 559 39.78 -43.82 -24.37
CA GLU A 559 39.42 -43.28 -25.68
C GLU A 559 37.98 -42.74 -25.63
N GLN A 560 37.76 -41.53 -26.15
CA GLN A 560 36.44 -40.93 -26.24
C GLN A 560 36.04 -40.77 -27.71
N GLN A 561 34.86 -41.28 -28.06
CA GLN A 561 34.28 -41.03 -29.37
C GLN A 561 33.58 -39.67 -29.43
N PRO A 562 33.58 -38.99 -30.59
CA PRO A 562 32.90 -37.71 -30.75
C PRO A 562 31.38 -37.82 -30.54
N ASN A 563 30.81 -36.81 -29.88
CA ASN A 563 29.36 -36.74 -29.61
C ASN A 563 28.54 -36.78 -30.91
N ALA A 564 27.34 -37.36 -30.85
CA ALA A 564 26.46 -37.59 -32.00
C ALA A 564 26.15 -36.32 -32.80
N LEU A 565 26.07 -35.17 -32.13
CA LEU A 565 25.86 -33.86 -32.76
C LEU A 565 27.04 -33.41 -33.65
N PHE A 566 28.27 -33.72 -33.24
CA PHE A 566 29.48 -33.40 -34.02
C PHE A 566 29.58 -34.28 -35.29
N ARG A 567 29.13 -35.54 -35.20
CA ARG A 567 28.97 -36.43 -36.36
C ARG A 567 27.85 -35.97 -37.30
N ALA A 568 26.75 -35.43 -36.77
CA ALA A 568 25.64 -34.89 -37.57
C ALA A 568 26.01 -33.63 -38.37
N LEU A 569 27.03 -32.88 -37.93
CA LEU A 569 27.56 -31.68 -38.61
C LEU A 569 28.67 -31.99 -39.64
N GLY A 570 28.89 -33.26 -39.99
CA GLY A 570 29.85 -33.67 -41.02
C GLY A 570 31.32 -33.74 -40.57
N GLY A 571 31.57 -33.73 -39.25
CA GLY A 571 32.93 -33.91 -38.72
C GLY A 571 33.46 -35.33 -38.97
N LEU A 572 34.71 -35.44 -39.46
CA LEU A 572 35.42 -36.71 -39.55
C LEU A 572 35.62 -37.29 -38.13
N ALA A 573 35.22 -38.55 -37.93
CA ALA A 573 35.35 -39.22 -36.65
C ALA A 573 36.80 -39.60 -36.38
N SER A 574 37.53 -38.79 -35.62
CA SER A 574 38.76 -39.23 -34.95
C SER A 574 38.46 -39.57 -33.50
N THR A 575 38.94 -40.73 -33.05
CA THR A 575 38.91 -41.09 -31.62
C THR A 575 40.00 -40.29 -30.91
N ASP A 576 39.61 -39.57 -29.85
CA ASP A 576 40.55 -38.82 -29.04
C ASP A 576 40.98 -39.66 -27.83
N THR A 577 42.29 -39.76 -27.57
CA THR A 577 42.84 -40.42 -26.38
C THR A 577 43.06 -39.40 -25.27
N TYR A 578 42.61 -39.72 -24.05
CA TYR A 578 42.76 -38.89 -22.85
C TYR A 578 43.59 -39.61 -21.77
N ASP A 579 44.49 -38.87 -21.13
CA ASP A 579 45.15 -39.24 -19.88
C ASP A 579 44.24 -38.82 -18.71
N LEU A 580 43.84 -39.77 -17.87
CA LEU A 580 43.18 -39.50 -16.58
C LEU A 580 44.24 -39.57 -15.48
N ILE A 581 44.35 -38.49 -14.70
CA ILE A 581 45.29 -38.38 -13.58
C ILE A 581 44.52 -37.93 -12.33
N VAL A 582 44.52 -38.74 -11.29
CA VAL A 582 43.96 -38.40 -9.97
C VAL A 582 45.11 -38.28 -8.98
N LYS A 583 45.31 -37.09 -8.41
CA LYS A 583 46.36 -36.82 -7.43
C LYS A 583 45.73 -36.51 -6.08
N GLY A 584 46.41 -36.88 -4.99
CA GLY A 584 45.94 -36.56 -3.65
C GLY A 584 47.03 -36.61 -2.59
N THR A 585 46.85 -35.79 -1.56
CA THR A 585 47.59 -35.89 -0.30
C THR A 585 46.74 -36.66 0.71
N LEU A 586 47.30 -37.75 1.25
CA LEU A 586 46.68 -38.62 2.23
C LEU A 586 46.67 -37.98 3.62
N TYR A 587 45.57 -38.22 4.31
CA TYR A 587 45.35 -38.00 5.73
C TYR A 587 44.64 -39.25 6.23
N GLY A 588 45.35 -40.15 6.92
CA GLY A 588 44.81 -41.47 7.23
C GLY A 588 44.43 -42.25 5.95
N ARG A 589 43.19 -42.74 5.88
CA ARG A 589 42.60 -43.36 4.68
C ARG A 589 41.79 -42.40 3.80
N ALA A 590 41.76 -41.11 4.10
CA ALA A 590 41.19 -40.08 3.24
C ALA A 590 42.30 -39.33 2.47
N ALA A 591 41.95 -38.67 1.37
CA ALA A 591 42.84 -37.80 0.63
C ALA A 591 42.11 -36.60 0.04
N VAL A 592 42.84 -35.50 -0.11
CA VAL A 592 42.39 -34.29 -0.81
C VAL A 592 43.33 -34.03 -1.97
N GLY A 593 42.80 -33.74 -3.15
CA GLY A 593 43.62 -33.39 -4.29
C GLY A 593 42.81 -33.03 -5.52
N THR A 594 43.22 -33.52 -6.70
CA THR A 594 42.68 -33.08 -7.98
C THR A 594 42.52 -34.20 -8.99
N ILE A 595 41.53 -34.09 -9.86
CA ILE A 595 41.36 -34.94 -11.05
C ILE A 595 41.62 -34.10 -12.29
N GLU A 596 42.45 -34.63 -13.19
CA GLU A 596 42.81 -33.97 -14.44
C GLU A 596 42.60 -34.94 -15.62
N ARG A 597 41.93 -34.46 -16.67
CA ARG A 597 41.73 -35.19 -17.93
C ARG A 597 42.44 -34.43 -19.05
N LYS A 598 43.52 -34.99 -19.62
CA LYS A 598 44.32 -34.35 -20.68
C LYS A 598 44.20 -35.08 -22.00
N LYS A 599 43.85 -34.37 -23.07
CA LYS A 599 43.91 -34.93 -24.42
C LYS A 599 45.37 -35.14 -24.84
N LYS A 600 45.70 -36.33 -25.34
CA LYS A 600 47.05 -36.69 -25.76
C LYS A 600 47.41 -35.92 -27.04
N GLY A 601 48.47 -35.09 -26.99
CA GLY A 601 48.95 -34.30 -28.13
C GLY A 601 48.55 -32.82 -28.12
N GLU A 602 47.73 -32.36 -27.17
CA GLU A 602 47.45 -30.92 -26.99
C GLU A 602 48.56 -30.23 -26.19
N THR A 603 49.15 -29.19 -26.76
CA THR A 603 49.92 -28.18 -26.03
C THR A 603 48.94 -27.14 -25.52
N THR A 604 49.05 -26.77 -24.25
CA THR A 604 48.06 -25.97 -23.51
C THR A 604 47.90 -24.58 -24.13
N THR A 605 46.93 -24.42 -25.05
CA THR A 605 46.42 -23.13 -25.51
C THR A 605 44.92 -23.07 -25.34
N SER A 606 44.44 -21.85 -25.13
CA SER A 606 43.14 -21.39 -24.61
C SER A 606 41.85 -21.82 -25.34
N THR A 607 41.90 -22.84 -26.20
CA THR A 607 40.75 -23.40 -26.93
C THR A 607 39.99 -24.51 -26.18
N ALA A 608 40.47 -24.96 -25.01
CA ALA A 608 39.82 -25.98 -24.17
C ALA A 608 38.40 -25.60 -23.68
N LEU A 609 38.05 -24.32 -23.68
CA LEU A 609 36.71 -23.83 -23.29
C LEU A 609 35.59 -24.22 -24.27
N ALA A 610 35.89 -24.58 -25.52
CA ALA A 610 34.88 -24.94 -26.52
C ALA A 610 34.37 -26.39 -26.42
N LEU A 611 35.05 -27.26 -25.65
CA LEU A 611 34.72 -28.69 -25.50
C LEU A 611 34.44 -29.14 -24.05
N GLY A 612 34.44 -28.23 -23.08
CA GLY A 612 34.16 -28.56 -21.67
C GLY A 612 35.30 -29.32 -20.98
N LEU A 613 36.53 -29.27 -21.51
CA LEU A 613 37.72 -29.79 -20.83
C LEU A 613 38.19 -28.73 -19.82
N HIS A 614 37.69 -28.88 -18.59
CA HIS A 614 38.11 -28.04 -17.46
C HIS A 614 39.55 -28.36 -17.05
N GLY A 615 40.24 -27.36 -16.49
CA GLY A 615 41.50 -27.60 -15.76
C GLY A 615 41.29 -28.59 -14.59
N PRO A 616 42.34 -28.90 -13.81
CA PRO A 616 42.22 -29.84 -12.70
C PRO A 616 41.02 -29.49 -11.80
N SER A 617 40.12 -30.46 -11.62
CA SER A 617 38.97 -30.39 -10.73
C SER A 617 39.40 -30.75 -9.31
N ASP A 618 38.84 -30.10 -8.29
CA ASP A 618 39.07 -30.51 -6.90
C ASP A 618 38.49 -31.91 -6.65
N ALA A 619 39.15 -32.69 -5.81
CA ALA A 619 38.75 -34.07 -5.52
C ALA A 619 38.91 -34.41 -4.04
N LEU A 620 37.90 -35.11 -3.51
CA LEU A 620 37.95 -35.77 -2.21
C LEU A 620 37.96 -37.28 -2.45
N ILE A 621 38.88 -37.97 -1.79
CA ILE A 621 39.19 -39.38 -2.03
C ILE A 621 39.07 -40.10 -0.69
N LEU A 622 38.38 -41.25 -0.66
CA LEU A 622 38.23 -42.07 0.53
C LEU A 622 38.52 -43.54 0.21
N PHE A 623 39.52 -44.13 0.86
CA PHE A 623 39.81 -45.55 0.73
C PHE A 623 38.88 -46.35 1.66
N ALA A 624 38.27 -47.41 1.12
CA ALA A 624 37.44 -48.32 1.89
C ALA A 624 38.29 -49.14 2.89
N ASP A 625 37.66 -49.55 3.99
CA ASP A 625 38.34 -50.30 5.07
C ASP A 625 38.92 -51.64 4.61
N ASP A 626 38.31 -52.26 3.60
CA ASP A 626 38.76 -53.52 3.01
C ASP A 626 39.89 -53.36 1.98
N ALA A 627 40.32 -52.11 1.73
CA ALA A 627 41.27 -51.72 0.70
C ALA A 627 40.91 -52.19 -0.72
N ARG A 628 39.64 -52.54 -0.99
CA ARG A 628 39.19 -53.02 -2.30
C ARG A 628 38.50 -51.96 -3.14
N SER A 629 38.20 -50.81 -2.55
CA SER A 629 37.59 -49.70 -3.27
C SER A 629 38.04 -48.33 -2.78
N ILE A 630 37.92 -47.34 -3.68
CA ILE A 630 38.18 -45.93 -3.43
C ILE A 630 36.93 -45.16 -3.89
N GLY A 631 36.32 -44.41 -2.98
CA GLY A 631 35.29 -43.43 -3.30
C GLY A 631 35.92 -42.10 -3.70
N VAL A 632 35.46 -41.50 -4.79
CA VAL A 632 35.96 -40.21 -5.28
C VAL A 632 34.80 -39.26 -5.52
N VAL A 633 34.95 -38.03 -5.02
CA VAL A 633 34.03 -36.92 -5.23
C VAL A 633 34.76 -35.78 -5.92
N GLU A 634 34.40 -35.53 -7.17
CA GLU A 634 34.94 -34.49 -8.04
C GLU A 634 34.10 -33.21 -7.92
N ASN A 635 34.76 -32.05 -7.79
CA ASN A 635 34.17 -30.73 -7.59
C ASN A 635 33.16 -30.67 -6.43
N PRO A 636 33.58 -30.98 -5.20
CA PRO A 636 32.69 -30.94 -4.05
C PRO A 636 32.02 -29.56 -3.92
N GLY A 637 30.68 -29.55 -3.90
CA GLY A 637 29.88 -28.32 -3.78
C GLY A 637 29.64 -27.51 -5.07
N LYS A 638 30.13 -27.93 -6.25
CA LYS A 638 29.80 -27.31 -7.55
C LYS A 638 29.78 -28.36 -8.66
N ASN A 639 28.61 -28.69 -9.22
CA ASN A 639 28.48 -29.74 -10.25
C ASN A 639 29.14 -31.07 -9.81
N GLU A 640 28.90 -31.46 -8.55
CA GLU A 640 29.54 -32.59 -7.88
C GLU A 640 29.33 -33.90 -8.64
N LYS A 641 30.41 -34.64 -8.91
CA LYS A 641 30.35 -36.00 -9.50
C LYS A 641 30.92 -37.01 -8.52
N LYS A 642 30.19 -38.12 -8.30
CA LYS A 642 30.62 -39.22 -7.43
C LYS A 642 30.88 -40.46 -8.26
N PHE A 643 32.01 -41.10 -8.02
CA PHE A 643 32.31 -42.38 -8.63
C PHE A 643 33.17 -43.25 -7.71
N LYS A 644 33.18 -44.54 -8.02
CA LYS A 644 33.90 -45.57 -7.29
C LYS A 644 35.01 -46.11 -8.20
N ILE A 645 36.16 -46.38 -7.59
CA ILE A 645 37.28 -47.06 -8.22
C ILE A 645 37.48 -48.37 -7.46
N ASP A 646 37.37 -49.50 -8.13
CA ASP A 646 37.47 -50.83 -7.52
C ASP A 646 38.79 -51.52 -7.88
N VAL A 647 39.26 -52.44 -7.05
CA VAL A 647 40.42 -53.27 -7.41
C VAL A 647 40.08 -54.12 -8.64
N VAL A 648 41.01 -54.23 -9.60
CA VAL A 648 40.85 -55.16 -10.72
C VAL A 648 40.85 -56.59 -10.16
N SER A 649 39.69 -57.23 -10.13
CA SER A 649 39.57 -58.64 -9.77
C SER A 649 40.28 -59.47 -10.83
N ASN A 650 41.39 -60.11 -10.47
CA ASN A 650 41.94 -61.19 -11.28
C ASN A 650 40.84 -62.27 -11.41
N ALA A 651 40.34 -62.46 -12.62
CA ALA A 651 39.44 -63.55 -12.95
C ALA A 651 40.12 -64.91 -12.76
#